data_AF-A0A1G8HBP7-F1
#
_entry.id   AF-A0A1G8HBP7-F1
#
_cell.length_a   1.000
_cell.length_b   1.000
_cell.length_c   1.000
_cell.angle_alpha   90.00
_cell.angle_beta   90.00
_cell.angle_gamma   90.00
#
_symmetry.space_group_name_H-M   'P 1'
#
loop_
_entity.id
_entity.type
_entity.pdbx_description
1 polymer ?
#
loop_
_entity_poly.entity_id
_entity_poly.type
_entity_poly.pdbx_seq_one_letter_code
_entity_poly.pdbx_strand_id
1 'polypeptide(L)'
;MQRDYLEKVYAGFLGMNVGIRLGAPVEPTIWTYERIQRTYGDITDYVKEFKNFAADDDANGPVYFLRALDDEDLSEGLRPKHVGNAWLNYAREGIGMFWWGGYGVSTEHTAYLNLLRGIEAPMSGSKMQNGKVVADQIGGQIFIDTWGLISPNDPKQAADFAEAAARVSHDDEGVYGARFMAACIAAAFSESNPMKIIEIGLREIPEDSKYYEVTKNVIFYYQNYPEDWRSCMKYLHEEWGYDKYPGVCHIIPNAGVCILSLLYGEGDFNRTVEIATMCGWDTDCNAGNVGTIMGVAVGIEGIKKNYLKPINDFIALSGISGYLNILDVPSYAKKVATLAYQMTGESAPEELLMNFSEKELIFDFELPGSTHNFRVSDPFYCSVYNTEEQAFSGKRSLGVLFDRMVRGKKSKVFIKPYYRREDFSDERYMPVFSPKAYPGQHVSLMLNLDRWNGESMYISTYIRNTRTKEEVILESRVVAEKGWKEWSFVIPDLGGDMIDEIGLIVEGNSPDKYKDLGVLYIDDFKVEGKAKYSIDISRQKKEFSSITPFSHNHGAWEIEGEYMSCMCLDHAEAMTGNYFMEDYKVCGIVIPVHGESHLISARVQGAMKGYYAGFTSENKVSILKNEFGLQNLISVDYAWELGKEYKFSFDVQGYLLKFYINGEKIAEVSDDSYAYGMTGYAKYGLGRSLFGNLSVEES
;
A
#
# COMPACT_ATOMS: atom_id res chain seq x y z
N MET A 1 -14.59 22.15 -0.75
CA MET A 1 -14.39 21.17 0.36
C MET A 1 -14.25 21.82 1.75
N GLN A 2 -14.55 21.08 2.82
CA GLN A 2 -14.42 21.54 4.22
C GLN A 2 -12.96 21.58 4.71
N ARG A 3 -12.66 22.41 5.72
CA ARG A 3 -11.28 22.71 6.15
C ARG A 3 -10.54 21.52 6.74
N ASP A 4 -11.25 20.64 7.44
CA ASP A 4 -10.72 19.43 8.09
C ASP A 4 -10.76 18.19 7.19
N TYR A 5 -11.04 18.36 5.89
CA TYR A 5 -11.21 17.25 4.94
C TYR A 5 -10.02 16.28 4.94
N LEU A 6 -8.79 16.80 4.80
CA LEU A 6 -7.58 15.98 4.77
C LEU A 6 -7.37 15.21 6.09
N GLU A 7 -7.62 15.86 7.24
CA GLU A 7 -7.53 15.21 8.56
C GLU A 7 -8.56 14.08 8.71
N LYS A 8 -9.78 14.27 8.18
CA LYS A 8 -10.82 13.24 8.17
C LYS A 8 -10.52 12.10 7.20
N VAL A 9 -9.90 12.37 6.04
CA VAL A 9 -9.39 11.31 5.14
C VAL A 9 -8.33 10.48 5.84
N TYR A 10 -7.38 11.14 6.51
CA TYR A 10 -6.34 10.48 7.30
C TYR A 10 -6.92 9.62 8.42
N ALA A 11 -7.87 10.15 9.20
CA ALA A 11 -8.55 9.42 10.26
C ALA A 11 -9.40 8.25 9.74
N GLY A 12 -10.10 8.44 8.61
CA GLY A 12 -10.87 7.39 7.94
C GLY A 12 -9.99 6.24 7.49
N PHE A 13 -8.90 6.52 6.79
CA PHE A 13 -7.98 5.48 6.31
C PHE A 13 -7.24 4.77 7.46
N LEU A 14 -6.87 5.48 8.52
CA LEU A 14 -6.38 4.83 9.75
C LEU A 14 -7.46 3.98 10.42
N GLY A 15 -8.70 4.46 10.46
CA GLY A 15 -9.85 3.75 10.99
C GLY A 15 -10.08 2.41 10.30
N MET A 16 -10.00 2.41 8.96
CA MET A 16 -10.02 1.21 8.12
C MET A 16 -8.99 0.19 8.59
N ASN A 17 -7.73 0.60 8.67
CA ASN A 17 -6.61 -0.29 8.99
C ASN A 17 -6.57 -0.72 10.46
N VAL A 18 -7.11 0.08 11.38
CA VAL A 18 -7.35 -0.32 12.76
C VAL A 18 -8.37 -1.47 12.81
N GLY A 19 -9.47 -1.33 12.08
CA GLY A 19 -10.50 -2.37 11.96
C GLY A 19 -9.96 -3.68 11.39
N ILE A 20 -9.31 -3.61 10.22
CA ILE A 20 -8.67 -4.76 9.55
C ILE A 20 -7.72 -5.46 10.51
N ARG A 21 -6.79 -4.73 11.14
CA ARG A 21 -5.80 -5.31 12.04
C ARG A 21 -6.42 -5.95 13.29
N LEU A 22 -7.52 -5.40 13.80
CA LEU A 22 -8.23 -5.94 14.96
C LEU A 22 -8.99 -7.22 14.60
N GLY A 23 -9.63 -7.23 13.43
CA GLY A 23 -10.44 -8.34 12.93
C GLY A 23 -9.63 -9.52 12.38
N ALA A 24 -8.60 -9.27 11.59
CA ALA A 24 -7.81 -10.28 10.87
C ALA A 24 -7.36 -11.50 11.71
N PRO A 25 -6.93 -11.36 12.99
CA PRO A 25 -6.54 -12.52 13.80
C PRO A 25 -7.70 -13.47 14.18
N VAL A 26 -8.94 -13.00 14.07
CA VAL A 26 -10.17 -13.71 14.44
C VAL A 26 -11.14 -13.91 13.27
N GLU A 27 -10.62 -13.89 12.04
CA GLU A 27 -11.32 -14.20 10.79
C GLU A 27 -11.98 -15.59 10.77
N PRO A 28 -12.92 -15.83 9.83
CA PRO A 28 -13.73 -17.03 9.79
C PRO A 28 -12.93 -18.27 9.33
N THR A 29 -13.65 -19.39 9.14
CA THR A 29 -13.20 -20.80 9.04
C THR A 29 -12.85 -21.48 10.38
N ILE A 30 -12.19 -20.78 11.31
CA ILE A 30 -11.88 -21.31 12.65
C ILE A 30 -12.57 -20.50 13.74
N TRP A 31 -12.62 -19.18 13.66
CA TRP A 31 -13.26 -18.37 14.69
C TRP A 31 -14.75 -18.23 14.42
N THR A 32 -15.56 -18.82 15.30
CA THR A 32 -17.00 -18.54 15.36
C THR A 32 -17.24 -17.47 16.42
N TYR A 33 -18.41 -16.82 16.35
CA TYR A 33 -18.87 -15.89 17.39
C TYR A 33 -18.68 -16.45 18.81
N GLU A 34 -19.06 -17.71 19.05
CA GLU A 34 -18.93 -18.36 20.37
C GLU A 34 -17.47 -18.59 20.76
N ARG A 35 -16.60 -18.91 19.80
CA ARG A 35 -15.17 -19.11 20.06
C ARG A 35 -14.49 -17.80 20.43
N ILE A 36 -14.82 -16.72 19.73
CA ILE A 36 -14.32 -15.38 20.05
C ILE A 36 -14.80 -14.99 21.45
N GLN A 37 -16.11 -15.08 21.71
CA GLN A 37 -16.68 -14.74 23.02
C GLN A 37 -16.06 -15.58 24.15
N ARG A 38 -15.91 -16.90 23.97
CA ARG A 38 -15.33 -17.77 25.01
C ARG A 38 -13.86 -17.48 25.28
N THR A 39 -13.13 -17.03 24.26
CA THR A 39 -11.66 -16.87 24.34
C THR A 39 -11.25 -15.49 24.80
N TYR A 40 -11.88 -14.47 24.22
CA TYR A 40 -11.51 -13.06 24.41
C TYR A 40 -12.54 -12.29 25.23
N GLY A 41 -13.79 -12.76 25.32
CA GLY A 41 -14.84 -12.10 26.10
C GLY A 41 -15.30 -10.81 25.44
N ASP A 42 -14.96 -9.69 26.08
CA ASP A 42 -15.21 -8.33 25.58
C ASP A 42 -13.85 -7.74 25.14
N ILE A 43 -13.68 -7.57 23.84
CA ILE A 43 -12.44 -7.06 23.24
C ILE A 43 -12.39 -5.55 23.44
N THR A 44 -11.28 -5.05 23.99
CA THR A 44 -11.03 -3.61 24.18
C THR A 44 -9.61 -3.17 23.78
N ASP A 45 -8.86 -4.07 23.15
CA ASP A 45 -7.51 -3.85 22.63
C ASP A 45 -7.20 -4.90 21.55
N TYR A 46 -6.09 -4.75 20.81
CA TYR A 46 -5.65 -5.75 19.85
C TYR A 46 -5.46 -7.12 20.50
N VAL A 47 -6.02 -8.15 19.87
CA VAL A 47 -5.93 -9.54 20.36
C VAL A 47 -4.60 -10.22 20.03
N LYS A 48 -3.76 -9.59 19.19
CA LYS A 48 -2.43 -10.04 18.77
C LYS A 48 -1.47 -8.87 18.59
N GLU A 49 -0.23 -9.10 18.97
CA GLU A 49 0.89 -8.20 18.66
C GLU A 49 1.63 -8.68 17.40
N PHE A 50 1.95 -7.75 16.50
CA PHE A 50 2.71 -7.98 15.28
C PHE A 50 3.94 -7.08 15.26
N LYS A 51 5.09 -7.59 14.79
CA LYS A 51 6.26 -6.75 14.49
C LYS A 51 5.91 -5.64 13.50
N ASN A 52 5.34 -6.06 12.37
CA ASN A 52 4.59 -5.27 11.41
C ASN A 52 3.44 -6.17 10.96
N PHE A 53 2.26 -5.60 10.78
CA PHE A 53 1.11 -6.30 10.21
C PHE A 53 1.39 -6.53 8.71
N ALA A 54 1.24 -7.76 8.22
CA ALA A 54 1.43 -8.06 6.80
C ALA A 54 0.30 -7.45 5.96
N ALA A 55 0.39 -7.64 4.64
CA ALA A 55 -0.63 -7.15 3.73
C ALA A 55 -1.95 -7.88 3.94
N ASP A 56 -3.03 -7.19 3.61
CA ASP A 56 -4.41 -7.62 3.71
C ASP A 56 -5.18 -7.11 2.48
N ASP A 57 -6.10 -7.89 1.93
CA ASP A 57 -6.79 -7.52 0.70
C ASP A 57 -7.73 -6.33 0.86
N ASP A 58 -8.27 -6.16 2.06
CA ASP A 58 -9.04 -5.01 2.51
C ASP A 58 -8.26 -3.70 2.46
N ALA A 59 -6.93 -3.75 2.60
CA ALA A 59 -6.06 -2.60 2.39
C ALA A 59 -5.58 -2.49 0.94
N ASN A 60 -5.34 -3.62 0.26
CA ASN A 60 -4.82 -3.64 -1.10
C ASN A 60 -5.80 -3.05 -2.12
N GLY A 61 -7.05 -3.52 -2.11
CA GLY A 61 -8.07 -3.13 -3.09
C GLY A 61 -8.34 -1.64 -3.11
N PRO A 62 -8.69 -1.01 -1.97
CA PRO A 62 -8.95 0.43 -1.92
C PRO A 62 -7.77 1.29 -2.38
N VAL A 63 -6.53 0.82 -2.23
CA VAL A 63 -5.34 1.55 -2.70
C VAL A 63 -5.10 1.34 -4.19
N TYR A 64 -5.05 0.09 -4.65
CA TYR A 64 -4.65 -0.23 -6.02
C TYR A 64 -5.76 0.02 -7.04
N PHE A 65 -7.03 -0.17 -6.68
CA PHE A 65 -8.13 0.02 -7.63
C PHE A 65 -8.43 1.50 -7.87
N LEU A 66 -8.15 2.35 -6.87
CA LEU A 66 -8.24 3.80 -7.01
C LEU A 66 -7.26 4.34 -8.05
N ARG A 67 -6.15 3.63 -8.32
CA ARG A 67 -5.17 4.03 -9.34
C ARG A 67 -5.74 4.04 -10.76
N ALA A 68 -6.92 3.46 -10.99
CA ALA A 68 -7.67 3.70 -12.22
C ALA A 68 -7.90 5.20 -12.49
N LEU A 69 -7.88 6.05 -11.46
CA LEU A 69 -7.96 7.50 -11.60
C LEU A 69 -6.66 8.16 -12.09
N ASP A 70 -5.52 7.52 -11.84
CA ASP A 70 -4.21 7.98 -12.32
C ASP A 70 -3.94 7.50 -13.76
N ASP A 71 -4.43 6.31 -14.08
CA ASP A 71 -3.98 5.48 -15.19
C ASP A 71 -4.81 5.60 -16.47
N GLU A 72 -6.01 6.18 -16.38
CA GLU A 72 -7.05 6.11 -17.43
C GLU A 72 -7.58 7.51 -17.78
N ASP A 73 -8.03 7.68 -19.02
CA ASP A 73 -8.74 8.90 -19.44
C ASP A 73 -10.18 8.87 -18.93
N LEU A 74 -10.50 9.79 -18.02
CA LEU A 74 -11.81 9.91 -17.38
C LEU A 74 -12.69 11.00 -17.99
N SER A 75 -12.37 11.50 -19.18
CA SER A 75 -13.15 12.55 -19.85
C SER A 75 -14.63 12.17 -20.07
N GLU A 76 -14.94 10.88 -20.20
CA GLU A 76 -16.30 10.34 -20.29
C GLU A 76 -16.83 9.71 -18.97
N GLY A 77 -16.16 9.98 -17.85
CA GLY A 77 -16.46 9.45 -16.52
C GLY A 77 -15.83 8.08 -16.24
N LEU A 78 -15.84 7.69 -14.96
CA LEU A 78 -15.31 6.40 -14.50
C LEU A 78 -16.21 5.25 -14.97
N ARG A 79 -15.60 4.21 -15.55
CA ARG A 79 -16.29 3.00 -16.01
C ARG A 79 -15.68 1.77 -15.35
N PRO A 80 -16.43 0.66 -15.19
CA PRO A 80 -15.89 -0.58 -14.65
C PRO A 80 -14.64 -1.08 -15.38
N LYS A 81 -14.54 -0.86 -16.69
CA LYS A 81 -13.35 -1.21 -17.48
C LYS A 81 -12.07 -0.54 -16.95
N HIS A 82 -12.13 0.72 -16.55
CA HIS A 82 -10.96 1.45 -16.02
C HIS A 82 -10.44 0.79 -14.74
N VAL A 83 -11.35 0.37 -13.85
CA VAL A 83 -10.97 -0.34 -12.63
C VAL A 83 -10.50 -1.76 -12.93
N GLY A 84 -11.13 -2.47 -13.88
CA GLY A 84 -10.67 -3.78 -14.36
C GLY A 84 -9.26 -3.74 -14.97
N ASN A 85 -8.92 -2.66 -15.65
CA ASN A 85 -7.56 -2.40 -16.14
C ASN A 85 -6.56 -2.28 -14.99
N ALA A 86 -6.90 -1.58 -13.91
CA ALA A 86 -6.07 -1.48 -12.72
C ALA A 86 -5.87 -2.85 -12.04
N TRP A 87 -6.90 -3.71 -11.99
CA TRP A 87 -6.77 -5.08 -11.47
C TRP A 87 -5.73 -5.87 -12.26
N LEU A 88 -5.86 -5.89 -13.59
CA LEU A 88 -4.93 -6.58 -14.47
C LEU A 88 -3.51 -6.04 -14.36
N ASN A 89 -3.35 -4.73 -14.20
CA ASN A 89 -2.04 -4.09 -14.17
C ASN A 89 -1.31 -4.25 -12.82
N TYR A 90 -2.03 -4.19 -11.69
CA TYR A 90 -1.40 -4.16 -10.37
C TYR A 90 -1.39 -5.49 -9.61
N ALA A 91 -2.25 -6.44 -9.96
CA ALA A 91 -2.23 -7.76 -9.33
C ALA A 91 -1.04 -8.59 -9.83
N ARG A 92 -0.41 -9.34 -8.92
CA ARG A 92 0.48 -10.44 -9.27
C ARG A 92 -0.37 -11.68 -9.44
N GLU A 93 -0.39 -12.28 -10.63
CA GLU A 93 -1.31 -13.38 -10.91
C GLU A 93 -1.09 -14.55 -9.94
N GLY A 94 -2.14 -14.94 -9.21
CA GLY A 94 -2.10 -16.06 -8.27
C GLY A 94 -1.38 -15.79 -6.94
N ILE A 95 -0.91 -14.55 -6.69
CA ILE A 95 -0.14 -14.20 -5.49
C ILE A 95 -0.55 -12.83 -4.95
N GLY A 96 -0.98 -12.75 -3.69
CA GLY A 96 -1.27 -11.46 -3.05
C GLY A 96 -2.51 -10.73 -3.59
N MET A 97 -2.61 -9.42 -3.41
CA MET A 97 -3.73 -8.54 -3.80
C MET A 97 -5.11 -8.88 -3.20
N PHE A 98 -5.69 -10.02 -3.57
CA PHE A 98 -7.00 -10.51 -3.13
C PHE A 98 -6.99 -12.03 -2.99
N TRP A 99 -8.03 -12.60 -2.38
CA TRP A 99 -8.10 -14.03 -2.16
C TRP A 99 -8.18 -14.85 -3.47
N TRP A 100 -7.13 -15.62 -3.78
CA TRP A 100 -7.05 -16.51 -4.95
C TRP A 100 -7.79 -17.84 -4.76
N GLY A 101 -9.05 -17.79 -4.31
CA GLY A 101 -9.83 -18.97 -3.86
C GLY A 101 -10.27 -19.96 -4.95
N GLY A 102 -10.23 -19.56 -6.23
CA GLY A 102 -10.47 -20.44 -7.39
C GLY A 102 -11.65 -19.99 -8.24
N TYR A 103 -11.62 -20.38 -9.52
CA TYR A 103 -12.65 -20.03 -10.51
C TYR A 103 -14.02 -20.64 -10.16
N GLY A 104 -15.05 -19.81 -10.11
CA GLY A 104 -16.41 -20.18 -9.69
C GLY A 104 -16.61 -20.29 -8.18
N VAL A 105 -15.60 -19.94 -7.37
CA VAL A 105 -15.66 -19.96 -5.89
C VAL A 105 -15.33 -18.59 -5.32
N SER A 106 -14.13 -18.07 -5.61
CA SER A 106 -13.74 -16.70 -5.27
C SER A 106 -14.22 -15.75 -6.36
N THR A 107 -14.86 -14.66 -5.97
CA THR A 107 -15.43 -13.68 -6.88
C THR A 107 -14.35 -12.90 -7.61
N GLU A 108 -13.34 -12.45 -6.88
CA GLU A 108 -12.19 -11.69 -7.38
C GLU A 108 -11.35 -12.55 -8.33
N HIS A 109 -11.01 -13.77 -7.92
CA HIS A 109 -10.23 -14.69 -8.76
C HIS A 109 -11.00 -15.06 -10.03
N THR A 110 -12.32 -15.28 -9.93
CA THR A 110 -13.17 -15.57 -11.11
C THR A 110 -13.17 -14.39 -12.09
N ALA A 111 -13.41 -13.18 -11.58
CA ALA A 111 -13.44 -11.96 -12.39
C ALA A 111 -12.08 -11.66 -13.04
N TYR A 112 -10.98 -11.82 -12.31
CA TYR A 112 -9.62 -11.65 -12.83
C TYR A 112 -9.34 -12.60 -14.01
N LEU A 113 -9.68 -13.89 -13.87
CA LEU A 113 -9.51 -14.86 -14.96
C LEU A 113 -10.44 -14.59 -16.16
N ASN A 114 -11.62 -14.01 -15.93
CA ASN A 114 -12.50 -13.56 -17.00
C ASN A 114 -11.88 -12.37 -17.77
N LEU A 115 -11.34 -11.38 -17.05
CA LEU A 115 -10.63 -10.24 -17.65
C LEU A 115 -9.44 -10.68 -18.50
N LEU A 116 -8.61 -11.61 -17.99
CA LEU A 116 -7.48 -12.18 -18.74
C LEU A 116 -7.91 -12.90 -20.03
N ARG A 117 -9.14 -13.43 -20.07
CA ARG A 117 -9.72 -14.09 -21.25
C ARG A 117 -10.46 -13.13 -22.19
N GLY A 118 -10.36 -11.82 -21.95
CA GLY A 118 -10.96 -10.79 -22.79
C GLY A 118 -12.45 -10.53 -22.50
N ILE A 119 -12.99 -11.03 -21.38
CA ILE A 119 -14.33 -10.66 -20.92
C ILE A 119 -14.19 -9.37 -20.11
N GLU A 120 -14.54 -8.24 -20.71
CA GLU A 120 -14.41 -6.93 -20.07
C GLU A 120 -15.40 -6.72 -18.91
N ALA A 121 -15.04 -5.86 -17.96
CA ALA A 121 -15.98 -5.35 -16.96
C ALA A 121 -17.05 -4.46 -17.62
N PRO A 122 -18.33 -4.57 -17.24
CA PRO A 122 -18.84 -5.26 -16.04
C PRO A 122 -19.18 -6.74 -16.24
N MET A 123 -19.08 -7.28 -17.46
CA MET A 123 -19.46 -8.67 -17.73
C MET A 123 -18.59 -9.67 -16.96
N SER A 124 -17.31 -9.33 -16.73
CA SER A 124 -16.35 -10.12 -15.94
C SER A 124 -16.85 -10.52 -14.55
N GLY A 125 -17.59 -9.63 -13.89
CA GLY A 125 -18.15 -9.81 -12.54
C GLY A 125 -19.64 -10.15 -12.51
N SER A 126 -20.33 -10.03 -13.64
CA SER A 126 -21.79 -10.11 -13.69
C SER A 126 -22.36 -11.45 -13.24
N LYS A 127 -23.57 -11.43 -12.68
CA LYS A 127 -24.31 -12.66 -12.36
C LYS A 127 -24.69 -13.47 -13.61
N MET A 128 -24.78 -12.82 -14.77
CA MET A 128 -25.02 -13.47 -16.06
C MET A 128 -23.85 -14.38 -16.43
N GLN A 129 -22.62 -13.93 -16.17
CA GLN A 129 -21.40 -14.66 -16.45
C GLN A 129 -21.09 -15.71 -15.37
N ASN A 130 -21.18 -15.32 -14.09
CA ASN A 130 -20.64 -16.11 -12.97
C ASN A 130 -21.71 -16.82 -12.12
N GLY A 131 -23.00 -16.52 -12.36
CA GLY A 131 -24.09 -16.92 -11.50
C GLY A 131 -24.24 -16.02 -10.26
N LYS A 132 -25.44 -16.02 -9.68
CA LYS A 132 -25.79 -15.13 -8.56
C LYS A 132 -24.92 -15.36 -7.32
N VAL A 133 -24.63 -16.61 -6.99
CA VAL A 133 -23.86 -16.97 -5.79
C VAL A 133 -22.50 -16.29 -5.78
N VAL A 134 -21.75 -16.37 -6.88
CA VAL A 134 -20.42 -15.75 -6.98
C VAL A 134 -20.53 -14.22 -7.00
N ALA A 135 -21.54 -13.67 -7.66
CA ALA A 135 -21.68 -12.21 -7.79
C ALA A 135 -22.07 -11.48 -6.49
N ASP A 136 -22.74 -12.16 -5.54
CA ASP A 136 -23.25 -11.57 -4.28
C ASP A 136 -22.30 -11.77 -3.07
N GLN A 137 -21.04 -12.15 -3.29
CA GLN A 137 -20.07 -12.26 -2.20
C GLN A 137 -19.65 -10.87 -1.68
N ILE A 138 -19.03 -10.87 -0.51
CA ILE A 138 -18.73 -9.66 0.25
C ILE A 138 -17.73 -8.71 -0.41
N GLY A 139 -16.88 -9.16 -1.33
CA GLY A 139 -15.81 -8.34 -1.93
C GLY A 139 -16.31 -7.02 -2.53
N GLY A 140 -17.59 -6.95 -2.92
CA GLY A 140 -18.24 -5.74 -3.37
C GLY A 140 -18.19 -4.59 -2.36
N GLN A 141 -18.24 -4.86 -1.05
CA GLN A 141 -18.08 -3.84 0.00
C GLN A 141 -16.64 -3.73 0.55
N ILE A 142 -15.77 -4.71 0.30
CA ILE A 142 -14.41 -4.72 0.88
C ILE A 142 -13.55 -3.61 0.26
N PHE A 143 -13.64 -3.40 -1.06
CA PHE A 143 -12.65 -2.61 -1.79
C PHE A 143 -13.05 -1.15 -2.05
N ILE A 144 -14.06 -0.63 -1.34
CA ILE A 144 -14.76 0.60 -1.75
C ILE A 144 -14.39 1.85 -0.96
N ASP A 145 -13.68 1.70 0.17
CA ASP A 145 -13.56 2.73 1.19
C ASP A 145 -13.01 4.06 0.67
N THR A 146 -11.95 3.98 -0.14
CA THR A 146 -11.30 5.14 -0.74
C THR A 146 -12.17 5.86 -1.76
N TRP A 147 -13.12 5.18 -2.41
CA TRP A 147 -14.09 5.80 -3.30
C TRP A 147 -15.07 6.70 -2.53
N GLY A 148 -15.40 6.34 -1.29
CA GLY A 148 -16.13 7.23 -0.38
C GLY A 148 -15.29 8.39 0.11
N LEU A 149 -13.99 8.16 0.40
CA LEU A 149 -13.07 9.20 0.88
C LEU A 149 -12.80 10.31 -0.15
N ILE A 150 -12.88 10.02 -1.45
CA ILE A 150 -12.72 11.02 -2.52
C ILE A 150 -14.00 11.81 -2.84
N SER A 151 -15.14 11.44 -2.26
CA SER A 151 -16.45 12.05 -2.53
C SER A 151 -17.06 12.71 -1.28
N PRO A 152 -16.35 13.63 -0.61
CA PRO A 152 -16.80 14.19 0.67
C PRO A 152 -18.13 14.94 0.53
N ASN A 153 -19.11 14.56 1.36
CA ASN A 153 -20.46 15.13 1.37
C ASN A 153 -21.25 14.94 0.05
N ASP A 154 -20.83 14.02 -0.82
CA ASP A 154 -21.57 13.61 -2.02
C ASP A 154 -21.81 12.09 -2.03
N PRO A 155 -22.81 11.61 -1.28
CA PRO A 155 -23.13 10.17 -1.21
C PRO A 155 -23.49 9.56 -2.57
N LYS A 156 -24.06 10.36 -3.48
CA LYS A 156 -24.47 9.90 -4.81
C LYS A 156 -23.26 9.62 -5.68
N GLN A 157 -22.30 10.56 -5.73
CA GLN A 157 -21.05 10.36 -6.45
C GLN A 157 -20.27 9.16 -5.87
N ALA A 158 -20.16 9.08 -4.54
CA ALA A 158 -19.48 7.98 -3.86
C ALA A 158 -20.07 6.62 -4.27
N ALA A 159 -21.40 6.52 -4.27
CA ALA A 159 -22.10 5.30 -4.67
C ALA A 159 -21.86 4.96 -6.15
N ASP A 160 -21.88 5.94 -7.05
CA ASP A 160 -21.67 5.73 -8.49
C ASP A 160 -20.23 5.29 -8.82
N PHE A 161 -19.24 5.84 -8.13
CA PHE A 161 -17.85 5.38 -8.23
C PHE A 161 -17.64 3.99 -7.64
N ALA A 162 -18.21 3.72 -6.47
CA ALA A 162 -18.16 2.39 -5.85
C ALA A 162 -18.88 1.34 -6.71
N GLU A 163 -20.00 1.67 -7.36
CA GLU A 163 -20.65 0.78 -8.32
C GLU A 163 -19.74 0.48 -9.51
N ALA A 164 -19.08 1.49 -10.08
CA ALA A 164 -18.15 1.29 -11.18
C ALA A 164 -17.02 0.32 -10.78
N ALA A 165 -16.46 0.48 -9.59
CA ALA A 165 -15.42 -0.39 -9.06
C ALA A 165 -15.94 -1.82 -8.75
N ALA A 166 -17.05 -1.94 -8.05
CA ALA A 166 -17.60 -3.24 -7.65
C ALA A 166 -18.06 -4.08 -8.84
N ARG A 167 -18.57 -3.46 -9.90
CA ARG A 167 -19.00 -4.14 -11.14
C ARG A 167 -17.88 -4.87 -11.89
N VAL A 168 -16.62 -4.67 -11.51
CA VAL A 168 -15.50 -5.47 -12.05
C VAL A 168 -15.68 -6.95 -11.69
N SER A 169 -16.13 -7.23 -10.47
CA SER A 169 -16.22 -8.60 -9.92
C SER A 169 -17.59 -8.99 -9.39
N HIS A 170 -18.48 -8.04 -9.11
CA HIS A 170 -19.77 -8.26 -8.45
C HIS A 170 -20.97 -7.76 -9.26
N ASP A 171 -22.16 -8.19 -8.85
CA ASP A 171 -23.46 -7.72 -9.34
C ASP A 171 -24.49 -7.75 -8.21
N ASP A 172 -25.71 -7.28 -8.44
CA ASP A 172 -26.82 -7.29 -7.46
C ASP A 172 -26.40 -6.84 -6.04
N GLU A 173 -26.47 -7.72 -5.04
CA GLU A 173 -26.29 -7.37 -3.62
C GLU A 173 -24.84 -6.98 -3.33
N GLY A 174 -23.87 -7.55 -4.05
CA GLY A 174 -22.47 -7.17 -3.96
C GLY A 174 -22.25 -5.71 -4.38
N VAL A 175 -22.92 -5.27 -5.44
CA VAL A 175 -22.89 -3.86 -5.90
C VAL A 175 -23.69 -2.96 -4.96
N TYR A 176 -24.80 -3.43 -4.38
CA TYR A 176 -25.57 -2.61 -3.44
C TYR A 176 -24.78 -2.35 -2.15
N GLY A 177 -24.04 -3.33 -1.62
CA GLY A 177 -23.14 -3.11 -0.49
C GLY A 177 -22.06 -2.08 -0.79
N ALA A 178 -21.47 -2.14 -1.99
CA ALA A 178 -20.51 -1.14 -2.48
C ALA A 178 -21.08 0.29 -2.41
N ARG A 179 -22.26 0.46 -3.01
CA ARG A 179 -22.98 1.74 -3.07
C ARG A 179 -23.30 2.26 -1.68
N PHE A 180 -23.85 1.39 -0.82
CA PHE A 180 -24.24 1.73 0.54
C PHE A 180 -23.06 2.21 1.38
N MET A 181 -21.97 1.44 1.41
CA MET A 181 -20.82 1.75 2.27
C MET A 181 -20.12 3.04 1.84
N ALA A 182 -19.93 3.24 0.53
CA ALA A 182 -19.26 4.44 0.02
C ALA A 182 -20.10 5.69 0.29
N ALA A 183 -21.42 5.58 0.15
CA ALA A 183 -22.36 6.64 0.51
C ALA A 183 -22.31 6.99 2.01
N CYS A 184 -22.21 5.97 2.89
CA CYS A 184 -22.03 6.19 4.33
C CYS A 184 -20.72 6.91 4.66
N ILE A 185 -19.60 6.52 4.03
CA ILE A 185 -18.30 7.18 4.21
C ILE A 185 -18.36 8.65 3.76
N ALA A 186 -18.94 8.91 2.58
CA ALA A 186 -19.13 10.26 2.07
C ALA A 186 -20.01 11.13 2.99
N ALA A 187 -21.07 10.55 3.57
CA ALA A 187 -21.95 11.23 4.52
C ALA A 187 -21.26 11.55 5.86
N ALA A 188 -20.33 10.69 6.30
CA ALA A 188 -19.62 10.84 7.57
C ALA A 188 -18.76 12.12 7.66
N PHE A 189 -18.45 12.76 6.52
CA PHE A 189 -17.74 14.04 6.51
C PHE A 189 -18.51 15.17 7.23
N SER A 190 -19.85 15.15 7.21
CA SER A 190 -20.71 16.16 7.86
C SER A 190 -21.72 15.62 8.86
N GLU A 191 -21.91 14.30 8.96
CA GLU A 191 -22.80 13.66 9.92
C GLU A 191 -22.02 12.68 10.80
N SER A 192 -22.29 12.66 12.10
CA SER A 192 -21.64 11.76 13.06
C SER A 192 -22.60 10.79 13.75
N ASN A 193 -23.91 10.95 13.55
CA ASN A 193 -24.91 10.03 14.07
C ASN A 193 -25.02 8.77 13.17
N PRO A 194 -24.72 7.56 13.68
CA PRO A 194 -24.73 6.35 12.87
C PRO A 194 -26.07 6.06 12.20
N MET A 195 -27.20 6.28 12.89
CA MET A 195 -28.54 6.05 12.33
C MET A 195 -28.77 6.90 11.07
N LYS A 196 -28.40 8.18 11.11
CA LYS A 196 -28.58 9.07 9.96
C LYS A 196 -27.62 8.74 8.82
N ILE A 197 -26.38 8.35 9.13
CA ILE A 197 -25.42 7.89 8.12
C ILE A 197 -25.97 6.67 7.38
N ILE A 198 -26.53 5.70 8.12
CA ILE A 198 -27.18 4.51 7.56
C ILE A 198 -28.40 4.91 6.71
N GLU A 199 -29.25 5.82 7.19
CA GLU A 199 -30.41 6.31 6.42
C GLU A 199 -30.02 7.00 5.12
N ILE A 200 -28.87 7.68 5.07
CA ILE A 200 -28.34 8.28 3.83
C ILE A 200 -27.85 7.18 2.89
N GLY A 201 -27.07 6.21 3.38
CA GLY A 201 -26.60 5.08 2.56
C GLY A 201 -27.75 4.27 1.95
N LEU A 202 -28.84 4.07 2.69
CA LEU A 202 -30.04 3.38 2.19
C LEU A 202 -30.71 4.06 1.00
N ARG A 203 -30.52 5.38 0.79
CA ARG A 203 -31.10 6.10 -0.35
C ARG A 203 -30.39 5.79 -1.66
N GLU A 204 -29.19 5.22 -1.59
CA GLU A 204 -28.36 4.91 -2.75
C GLU A 204 -28.53 3.47 -3.26
N ILE A 205 -29.42 2.67 -2.66
CA ILE A 205 -29.69 1.28 -3.04
C ILE A 205 -31.20 1.01 -3.23
N PRO A 206 -31.59 -0.04 -3.97
CA PRO A 206 -33.01 -0.37 -4.17
C PRO A 206 -33.72 -0.79 -2.87
N GLU A 207 -34.93 -0.28 -2.63
CA GLU A 207 -35.73 -0.60 -1.43
C GLU A 207 -36.20 -2.06 -1.37
N ASP A 208 -36.21 -2.76 -2.50
CA ASP A 208 -36.59 -4.17 -2.63
C ASP A 208 -35.39 -5.15 -2.58
N SER A 209 -34.18 -4.64 -2.38
CA SER A 209 -32.96 -5.45 -2.22
C SER A 209 -32.90 -6.15 -0.87
N LYS A 210 -32.16 -7.27 -0.79
CA LYS A 210 -31.92 -7.97 0.48
C LYS A 210 -31.02 -7.17 1.41
N TYR A 211 -30.09 -6.39 0.87
CA TYR A 211 -29.24 -5.49 1.65
C TYR A 211 -30.08 -4.42 2.37
N TYR A 212 -31.08 -3.84 1.69
CA TYR A 212 -32.02 -2.90 2.29
C TYR A 212 -32.84 -3.58 3.40
N GLU A 213 -33.38 -4.78 3.13
CA GLU A 213 -34.20 -5.55 4.07
C GLU A 213 -33.46 -5.89 5.37
N VAL A 214 -32.23 -6.44 5.29
CA VAL A 214 -31.44 -6.76 6.50
C VAL A 214 -31.14 -5.50 7.32
N THR A 215 -30.82 -4.39 6.65
CA THR A 215 -30.52 -3.11 7.30
C THR A 215 -31.74 -2.60 8.07
N LYS A 216 -32.93 -2.59 7.45
CA LYS A 216 -34.17 -2.18 8.11
C LYS A 216 -34.53 -3.07 9.30
N ASN A 217 -34.27 -4.37 9.19
CA ASN A 217 -34.55 -5.31 10.27
C ASN A 217 -33.60 -5.14 11.46
N VAL A 218 -32.32 -4.88 11.22
CA VAL A 218 -31.37 -4.55 12.30
C VAL A 218 -31.73 -3.23 12.97
N ILE A 219 -32.11 -2.20 12.20
CA ILE A 219 -32.62 -0.92 12.76
C ILE A 219 -33.84 -1.16 13.64
N PHE A 220 -34.82 -1.93 13.15
CA PHE A 220 -36.02 -2.26 13.90
C PHE A 220 -35.68 -3.01 15.21
N TYR A 221 -34.77 -3.98 15.14
CA TYR A 221 -34.34 -4.73 16.31
C TYR A 221 -33.66 -3.83 17.33
N TYR A 222 -32.71 -2.99 16.90
CA TYR A 222 -32.01 -2.01 17.74
C TYR A 222 -32.99 -1.07 18.46
N GLN A 223 -34.00 -0.56 17.76
CA GLN A 223 -35.01 0.33 18.36
C GLN A 223 -35.83 -0.33 19.47
N ASN A 224 -36.00 -1.66 19.43
CA ASN A 224 -36.71 -2.42 20.47
C ASN A 224 -35.78 -2.93 21.58
N TYR A 225 -34.49 -3.13 21.29
CA TYR A 225 -33.49 -3.71 22.20
C TYR A 225 -32.14 -2.95 22.14
N PRO A 226 -32.08 -1.66 22.51
CA PRO A 226 -30.93 -0.79 22.22
C PRO A 226 -29.66 -1.11 23.02
N GLU A 227 -29.76 -1.83 24.14
CA GLU A 227 -28.62 -2.08 25.04
C GLU A 227 -27.96 -3.46 24.84
N ASP A 228 -28.55 -4.35 24.04
CA ASP A 228 -28.11 -5.75 23.92
C ASP A 228 -27.76 -6.14 22.48
N TRP A 229 -26.59 -5.69 22.02
CA TRP A 229 -26.04 -6.03 20.71
C TRP A 229 -25.86 -7.54 20.52
N ARG A 230 -25.61 -8.30 21.60
CA ARG A 230 -25.45 -9.76 21.53
C ARG A 230 -26.77 -10.45 21.19
N SER A 231 -27.89 -9.93 21.68
CA SER A 231 -29.22 -10.40 21.28
C SER A 231 -29.49 -10.10 19.80
N CYS A 232 -29.06 -8.94 19.29
CA CYS A 232 -29.17 -8.61 17.86
C CYS A 232 -28.29 -9.53 17.00
N MET A 233 -27.07 -9.86 17.47
CA MET A 233 -26.20 -10.82 16.77
C MET A 233 -26.82 -12.22 16.72
N LYS A 234 -27.46 -12.65 17.81
CA LYS A 234 -28.22 -13.90 17.83
C LYS A 234 -29.37 -13.86 16.81
N TYR A 235 -30.11 -12.77 16.75
CA TYR A 235 -31.15 -12.56 15.73
C TYR A 235 -30.59 -12.64 14.30
N LEU A 236 -29.44 -12.01 14.03
CA LEU A 236 -28.77 -12.11 12.73
C LEU A 236 -28.36 -13.55 12.40
N HIS A 237 -27.81 -14.30 13.35
CA HIS A 237 -27.53 -15.72 13.12
C HIS A 237 -28.80 -16.51 12.77
N GLU A 238 -29.88 -16.30 13.54
CA GLU A 238 -31.13 -17.05 13.39
C GLU A 238 -31.88 -16.73 12.09
N GLU A 239 -31.89 -15.47 11.64
CA GLU A 239 -32.70 -15.01 10.50
C GLU A 239 -31.88 -14.72 9.24
N TRP A 240 -30.59 -14.39 9.37
CA TRP A 240 -29.73 -13.88 8.29
C TRP A 240 -28.38 -14.59 8.17
N GLY A 241 -28.12 -15.65 8.93
CA GLY A 241 -26.82 -16.32 8.97
C GLY A 241 -26.32 -16.93 7.65
N TYR A 242 -25.02 -17.26 7.60
CA TYR A 242 -24.36 -17.90 6.46
C TYR A 242 -25.05 -19.18 5.99
N ASP A 243 -25.77 -19.89 6.86
CA ASP A 243 -26.55 -21.08 6.53
C ASP A 243 -27.71 -20.81 5.54
N LYS A 244 -28.10 -19.54 5.38
CA LYS A 244 -29.21 -19.12 4.51
C LYS A 244 -28.75 -18.55 3.17
N TYR A 245 -27.45 -18.28 3.05
CA TYR A 245 -26.86 -17.64 1.88
C TYR A 245 -25.73 -18.50 1.32
N PRO A 246 -25.80 -18.90 0.04
CA PRO A 246 -24.76 -19.72 -0.57
C PRO A 246 -23.46 -18.92 -0.78
N GLY A 247 -22.34 -19.64 -0.87
CA GLY A 247 -21.02 -19.03 -1.07
C GLY A 247 -20.12 -19.21 0.15
N VAL A 248 -18.95 -18.56 0.12
CA VAL A 248 -17.94 -18.66 1.18
C VAL A 248 -18.12 -17.54 2.19
N CYS A 249 -18.30 -16.32 1.68
CA CYS A 249 -18.50 -15.12 2.47
C CYS A 249 -19.54 -14.23 1.78
N HIS A 250 -20.82 -14.48 2.07
CA HIS A 250 -21.91 -13.75 1.44
C HIS A 250 -22.05 -12.34 2.03
N ILE A 251 -22.47 -11.37 1.24
CA ILE A 251 -22.50 -9.97 1.69
C ILE A 251 -23.59 -9.68 2.74
N ILE A 252 -24.79 -10.26 2.60
CA ILE A 252 -25.96 -9.92 3.42
C ILE A 252 -25.79 -10.12 4.94
N PRO A 253 -25.28 -11.27 5.44
CA PRO A 253 -25.05 -11.44 6.88
C PRO A 253 -24.06 -10.39 7.42
N ASN A 254 -23.00 -10.12 6.66
CA ASN A 254 -21.96 -9.16 7.02
C ASN A 254 -22.45 -7.70 6.98
N ALA A 255 -23.31 -7.35 6.02
CA ALA A 255 -24.05 -6.09 6.04
C ALA A 255 -24.78 -5.92 7.38
N GLY A 256 -25.49 -6.96 7.83
CA GLY A 256 -26.15 -6.96 9.13
C GLY A 256 -25.19 -6.68 10.30
N VAL A 257 -24.00 -7.26 10.30
CA VAL A 257 -22.96 -7.01 11.31
C VAL A 257 -22.48 -5.56 11.29
N CYS A 258 -22.23 -4.98 10.11
CA CYS A 258 -21.83 -3.59 9.98
C CYS A 258 -22.90 -2.62 10.49
N ILE A 259 -24.17 -2.86 10.16
CA ILE A 259 -25.29 -2.04 10.67
C ILE A 259 -25.43 -2.19 12.19
N LEU A 260 -25.33 -3.42 12.69
CA LEU A 260 -25.38 -3.71 14.13
C LEU A 260 -24.26 -2.94 14.86
N SER A 261 -23.01 -3.08 14.41
CA SER A 261 -21.87 -2.47 15.09
C SER A 261 -21.94 -0.95 15.07
N LEU A 262 -22.37 -0.33 13.96
CA LEU A 262 -22.58 1.11 13.85
C LEU A 262 -23.65 1.62 14.83
N LEU A 263 -24.78 0.92 14.94
CA LEU A 263 -25.88 1.32 15.83
C LEU A 263 -25.51 1.15 17.30
N TYR A 264 -25.01 -0.02 17.69
CA TYR A 264 -24.67 -0.34 19.07
C TYR A 264 -23.31 0.22 19.52
N GLY A 265 -22.50 0.72 18.59
CA GLY A 265 -21.32 1.54 18.88
C GLY A 265 -21.68 2.97 19.28
N GLU A 266 -22.92 3.42 19.02
CA GLU A 266 -23.49 4.72 19.45
C GLU A 266 -22.62 5.95 19.12
N GLY A 267 -21.83 5.88 18.05
CA GLY A 267 -20.93 6.94 17.63
C GLY A 267 -19.52 6.89 18.26
N ASP A 268 -19.22 5.89 19.10
CA ASP A 268 -17.86 5.60 19.56
C ASP A 268 -17.13 4.70 18.54
N PHE A 269 -16.10 5.25 17.90
CA PHE A 269 -15.27 4.53 16.93
C PHE A 269 -14.74 3.20 17.50
N ASN A 270 -14.18 3.24 18.69
CA ASN A 270 -13.47 2.12 19.29
C ASN A 270 -14.46 0.99 19.57
N ARG A 271 -15.61 1.35 20.16
CA ARG A 271 -16.64 0.36 20.46
C ARG A 271 -17.25 -0.23 19.19
N THR A 272 -17.40 0.57 18.14
CA THR A 272 -17.91 0.12 16.84
C THR A 272 -17.02 -0.98 16.24
N VAL A 273 -15.69 -0.76 16.14
CA VAL A 273 -14.77 -1.76 15.56
C VAL A 273 -14.60 -2.98 16.47
N GLU A 274 -14.65 -2.80 17.79
CA GLU A 274 -14.63 -3.89 18.78
C GLU A 274 -15.87 -4.79 18.64
N ILE A 275 -17.07 -4.21 18.52
CA ILE A 275 -18.32 -4.97 18.31
C ILE A 275 -18.28 -5.70 16.97
N ALA A 276 -17.89 -5.02 15.88
CA ALA A 276 -17.79 -5.64 14.56
C ALA A 276 -16.87 -6.88 14.59
N THR A 277 -15.69 -6.74 15.21
CA THR A 277 -14.75 -7.85 15.41
C THR A 277 -15.35 -8.99 16.23
N MET A 278 -16.05 -8.66 17.33
CA MET A 278 -16.65 -9.67 18.21
C MET A 278 -17.86 -10.39 17.62
N CYS A 279 -18.52 -9.82 16.60
CA CYS A 279 -19.64 -10.47 15.93
C CYS A 279 -19.21 -11.70 15.11
N GLY A 280 -17.93 -11.84 14.79
CA GLY A 280 -17.42 -12.94 13.97
C GLY A 280 -17.77 -12.76 12.50
N TRP A 281 -17.86 -13.87 11.76
CA TRP A 281 -17.92 -13.86 10.30
C TRP A 281 -16.69 -13.16 9.72
N ASP A 282 -16.84 -12.27 8.76
CA ASP A 282 -15.71 -11.64 8.07
C ASP A 282 -15.21 -10.41 8.84
N THR A 283 -14.39 -10.69 9.86
CA THR A 283 -14.16 -9.73 10.95
C THR A 283 -13.28 -8.55 10.57
N ASP A 284 -12.26 -8.74 9.74
CA ASP A 284 -11.39 -7.67 9.23
C ASP A 284 -12.17 -6.70 8.35
N CYS A 285 -12.95 -7.19 7.38
CA CYS A 285 -13.71 -6.30 6.51
C CYS A 285 -14.85 -5.58 7.23
N ASN A 286 -15.59 -6.29 8.09
CA ASN A 286 -16.68 -5.68 8.82
C ASN A 286 -16.16 -4.57 9.74
N ALA A 287 -15.06 -4.84 10.47
CA ALA A 287 -14.43 -3.83 11.31
C ALA A 287 -13.74 -2.72 10.49
N GLY A 288 -13.16 -3.06 9.34
CA GLY A 288 -12.53 -2.13 8.41
C GLY A 288 -13.51 -1.10 7.86
N ASN A 289 -14.60 -1.53 7.23
CA ASN A 289 -15.58 -0.63 6.61
C ASN A 289 -16.22 0.31 7.64
N VAL A 290 -16.69 -0.22 8.79
CA VAL A 290 -17.27 0.63 9.85
C VAL A 290 -16.20 1.50 10.51
N GLY A 291 -14.95 1.03 10.54
CA GLY A 291 -13.78 1.80 10.96
C GLY A 291 -13.56 3.02 10.07
N THR A 292 -13.68 2.89 8.74
CA THR A 292 -13.59 4.03 7.83
C THR A 292 -14.71 5.04 8.08
N ILE A 293 -15.96 4.58 8.13
CA ILE A 293 -17.13 5.44 8.37
C ILE A 293 -16.95 6.22 9.67
N MET A 294 -16.64 5.51 10.77
CA MET A 294 -16.52 6.16 12.07
C MET A 294 -15.25 7.01 12.17
N GLY A 295 -14.14 6.60 11.56
CA GLY A 295 -12.89 7.38 11.54
C GLY A 295 -13.07 8.74 10.88
N VAL A 296 -13.83 8.81 9.77
CA VAL A 296 -14.24 10.09 9.15
C VAL A 296 -15.20 10.87 10.06
N ALA A 297 -16.17 10.20 10.67
CA ALA A 297 -17.20 10.84 11.49
C ALA A 297 -16.62 11.51 12.75
N VAL A 298 -15.70 10.85 13.46
CA VAL A 298 -15.17 11.32 14.75
C VAL A 298 -13.79 11.95 14.66
N GLY A 299 -13.09 11.79 13.53
CA GLY A 299 -11.72 12.27 13.35
C GLY A 299 -10.70 11.51 14.20
N ILE A 300 -9.43 11.90 14.08
CA ILE A 300 -8.32 11.19 14.74
C ILE A 300 -8.42 11.20 16.28
N GLU A 301 -9.06 12.22 16.86
CA GLU A 301 -9.24 12.36 18.31
C GLU A 301 -10.16 11.29 18.90
N GLY A 302 -11.10 10.74 18.11
CA GLY A 302 -12.00 9.68 18.56
C GLY A 302 -11.39 8.28 18.55
N ILE A 303 -10.19 8.12 17.98
CA ILE A 303 -9.49 6.83 17.89
C ILE A 303 -8.49 6.72 19.05
N LYS A 304 -8.62 5.69 19.90
CA LYS A 304 -7.71 5.52 21.04
C LYS A 304 -6.28 5.23 20.57
N LYS A 305 -5.32 5.78 21.33
CA LYS A 305 -3.88 5.66 21.04
C LYS A 305 -3.35 4.22 20.99
N ASN A 306 -3.96 3.27 21.72
CA ASN A 306 -3.56 1.86 21.67
C ASN A 306 -3.85 1.23 20.30
N TYR A 307 -4.85 1.73 19.57
CA TYR A 307 -5.12 1.30 18.20
C TYR A 307 -4.22 1.98 17.16
N LEU A 308 -3.94 3.27 17.32
CA LEU A 308 -3.09 4.04 16.39
C LEU A 308 -1.60 3.67 16.47
N LYS A 309 -1.05 3.57 17.70
CA LYS A 309 0.39 3.37 17.91
C LYS A 309 0.96 2.14 17.19
N PRO A 310 0.29 0.99 17.15
CA PRO A 310 0.84 -0.17 16.45
C PRO A 310 0.80 -0.05 14.92
N ILE A 311 -0.10 0.75 14.34
CA ILE A 311 -0.12 1.05 12.90
C ILE A 311 1.07 1.93 12.54
N ASN A 312 1.32 2.99 13.33
CA ASN A 312 2.45 3.90 13.19
C ASN A 312 2.64 4.38 11.73
N ASP A 313 1.55 4.78 11.07
CA ASP A 313 1.54 5.27 9.69
C ASP A 313 2.10 4.34 8.60
N PHE A 314 2.29 3.05 8.90
CA PHE A 314 2.77 2.08 7.92
C PHE A 314 1.73 1.02 7.62
N ILE A 315 1.40 0.89 6.34
CA ILE A 315 0.61 -0.23 5.80
C ILE A 315 1.46 -0.97 4.78
N ALA A 316 1.57 -2.30 4.95
CA ALA A 316 2.13 -3.17 3.94
C ALA A 316 1.04 -3.52 2.93
N LEU A 317 1.32 -3.38 1.64
CA LEU A 317 0.42 -3.83 0.57
C LEU A 317 1.04 -4.97 -0.22
N SER A 318 0.23 -5.61 -1.06
CA SER A 318 0.65 -6.68 -1.95
C SER A 318 0.11 -6.50 -3.36
N GLY A 319 0.79 -5.65 -4.12
CA GLY A 319 0.67 -5.54 -5.57
C GLY A 319 2.00 -5.84 -6.27
N ILE A 320 2.01 -5.66 -7.59
CA ILE A 320 3.18 -5.94 -8.43
C ILE A 320 4.34 -4.99 -8.19
N SER A 321 4.08 -3.74 -7.78
CA SER A 321 5.15 -2.80 -7.47
C SER A 321 5.60 -2.95 -6.03
N GLY A 322 6.82 -3.47 -5.83
CA GLY A 322 7.43 -3.53 -4.51
C GLY A 322 7.65 -2.13 -3.89
N TYR A 323 7.78 -1.09 -4.72
CA TYR A 323 7.88 0.30 -4.26
C TYR A 323 6.54 0.80 -3.71
N LEU A 324 5.42 0.53 -4.38
CA LEU A 324 4.10 0.97 -3.92
C LEU A 324 3.62 0.18 -2.69
N ASN A 325 4.16 -1.02 -2.45
CA ASN A 325 3.80 -1.85 -1.30
C ASN A 325 4.25 -1.32 0.08
N ILE A 326 5.08 -0.28 0.11
CA ILE A 326 5.45 0.43 1.34
C ILE A 326 4.63 1.73 1.37
N LEU A 327 3.48 1.70 2.05
CA LEU A 327 2.57 2.84 2.12
C LEU A 327 2.78 3.62 3.42
N ASP A 328 3.01 4.92 3.27
CA ASP A 328 2.97 5.92 4.34
C ASP A 328 1.57 6.56 4.38
N VAL A 329 0.86 6.41 5.50
CA VAL A 329 -0.55 6.80 5.62
C VAL A 329 -0.77 8.32 5.43
N PRO A 330 0.02 9.21 6.05
CA PRO A 330 -0.06 10.65 5.79
C PRO A 330 0.13 11.02 4.31
N SER A 331 1.15 10.48 3.64
CA SER A 331 1.36 10.72 2.20
C SER A 331 0.20 10.20 1.36
N TYR A 332 -0.35 9.03 1.69
CA TYR A 332 -1.50 8.47 0.96
C TYR A 332 -2.77 9.30 1.19
N ALA A 333 -3.02 9.80 2.39
CA ALA A 333 -4.15 10.69 2.67
C ALA A 333 -4.07 11.98 1.82
N LYS A 334 -2.86 12.54 1.65
CA LYS A 334 -2.62 13.68 0.76
C LYS A 334 -2.92 13.33 -0.70
N LYS A 335 -2.49 12.15 -1.18
CA LYS A 335 -2.84 11.64 -2.52
C LYS A 335 -4.36 11.59 -2.73
N VAL A 336 -5.08 10.94 -1.80
CA VAL A 336 -6.54 10.79 -1.86
C VAL A 336 -7.22 12.16 -1.88
N ALA A 337 -6.75 13.10 -1.06
CA ALA A 337 -7.28 14.45 -1.05
C ALA A 337 -7.03 15.19 -2.37
N THR A 338 -5.82 15.09 -2.95
CA THR A 338 -5.50 15.67 -4.26
C THR A 338 -6.42 15.14 -5.36
N LEU A 339 -6.70 13.83 -5.38
CA LEU A 339 -7.64 13.23 -6.31
C LEU A 339 -9.06 13.80 -6.13
N ALA A 340 -9.53 13.98 -4.89
CA ALA A 340 -10.84 14.57 -4.63
C ALA A 340 -10.96 16.02 -5.12
N TYR A 341 -9.90 16.83 -4.97
CA TYR A 341 -9.86 18.19 -5.52
C TYR A 341 -9.96 18.17 -7.05
N GLN A 342 -9.22 17.27 -7.70
CA GLN A 342 -9.29 17.10 -9.15
C GLN A 342 -10.69 16.70 -9.62
N MET A 343 -11.33 15.74 -8.93
CA MET A 343 -12.66 15.24 -9.30
C MET A 343 -13.78 16.27 -9.08
N THR A 344 -13.64 17.16 -8.10
CA THR A 344 -14.60 18.25 -7.86
C THR A 344 -14.35 19.46 -8.77
N GLY A 345 -13.23 19.50 -9.49
CA GLY A 345 -12.79 20.67 -10.26
C GLY A 345 -12.36 21.85 -9.37
N GLU A 346 -12.21 21.63 -8.06
CA GLU A 346 -11.71 22.63 -7.12
C GLU A 346 -10.17 22.63 -7.12
N SER A 347 -9.56 23.80 -6.98
CA SER A 347 -8.10 23.88 -6.79
C SER A 347 -7.73 23.34 -5.41
N ALA A 348 -6.78 22.40 -5.37
CA ALA A 348 -6.19 21.93 -4.14
C ALA A 348 -5.46 23.07 -3.38
N PRO A 349 -5.47 23.09 -2.03
CA PRO A 349 -4.71 24.04 -1.24
C PRO A 349 -3.23 23.99 -1.58
N GLU A 350 -2.57 25.15 -1.64
CA GLU A 350 -1.15 25.26 -1.96
C GLU A 350 -0.26 24.45 -1.00
N GLU A 351 -0.60 24.47 0.30
CA GLU A 351 0.07 23.69 1.35
C GLU A 351 0.04 22.17 1.06
N LEU A 352 -1.09 21.66 0.55
CA LEU A 352 -1.22 20.24 0.17
C LEU A 352 -0.32 19.91 -1.02
N LEU A 353 -0.27 20.78 -2.03
CA LEU A 353 0.53 20.57 -3.25
C LEU A 353 2.04 20.72 -3.01
N MET A 354 2.44 21.60 -2.10
CA MET A 354 3.86 21.80 -1.78
C MET A 354 4.46 20.67 -0.94
N ASN A 355 3.66 20.04 -0.08
CA ASN A 355 4.13 19.05 0.89
C ASN A 355 3.73 17.60 0.54
N PHE A 356 3.52 17.33 -0.76
CA PHE A 356 3.17 16.00 -1.26
C PHE A 356 3.88 15.70 -2.59
N SER A 357 4.49 14.52 -2.66
CA SER A 357 5.05 13.94 -3.87
C SER A 357 4.88 12.44 -3.80
N GLU A 358 4.52 11.79 -4.91
CA GLU A 358 4.59 10.32 -5.01
C GLU A 358 6.00 9.83 -5.37
N LYS A 359 6.82 10.73 -5.94
CA LYS A 359 8.17 10.42 -6.43
C LYS A 359 9.22 10.42 -5.32
N GLU A 360 9.03 11.28 -4.34
CA GLU A 360 9.99 11.61 -3.28
C GLU A 360 9.35 11.38 -1.91
N LEU A 361 10.18 11.15 -0.89
CA LEU A 361 9.70 11.11 0.48
C LEU A 361 9.69 12.52 1.04
N ILE A 362 8.53 13.01 1.47
CA ILE A 362 8.36 14.33 2.09
C ILE A 362 7.52 14.18 3.36
N PHE A 363 8.16 14.34 4.52
CA PHE A 363 7.55 14.18 5.82
C PHE A 363 7.51 15.53 6.55
N ASP A 364 6.33 16.14 6.58
CA ASP A 364 6.05 17.45 7.18
C ASP A 364 5.39 17.34 8.57
N PHE A 365 4.89 16.16 8.95
CA PHE A 365 4.24 15.92 10.25
C PHE A 365 3.01 16.80 10.54
N GLU A 366 2.41 17.44 9.53
CA GLU A 366 1.30 18.38 9.71
C GLU A 366 -0.02 17.71 10.12
N LEU A 367 -0.16 16.40 9.84
CA LEU A 367 -1.35 15.64 10.25
C LEU A 367 -1.29 15.27 11.74
N PRO A 368 -2.32 15.58 12.55
CA PRO A 368 -2.28 15.34 13.98
C PRO A 368 -2.04 13.86 14.31
N GLY A 369 -0.99 13.59 15.10
CA GLY A 369 -0.59 12.24 15.48
C GLY A 369 0.31 11.52 14.48
N SER A 370 0.54 12.10 13.29
CA SER A 370 1.44 11.53 12.27
C SER A 370 2.88 11.45 12.77
N THR A 371 3.48 10.29 12.61
CA THR A 371 4.91 10.05 12.81
C THR A 371 5.62 9.69 11.52
N HIS A 372 4.92 9.55 10.38
CA HIS A 372 5.47 9.03 9.12
C HIS A 372 6.29 7.74 9.32
N ASN A 373 5.81 6.89 10.23
CA ASN A 373 6.44 5.64 10.62
C ASN A 373 7.89 5.78 11.13
N PHE A 374 8.24 6.91 11.74
CA PHE A 374 9.48 7.01 12.52
C PHE A 374 9.45 6.06 13.71
N ARG A 375 10.60 5.43 13.97
CA ARG A 375 10.78 4.39 14.99
C ARG A 375 11.97 4.73 15.87
N VAL A 376 11.97 4.17 17.08
CA VAL A 376 13.11 4.21 17.99
C VAL A 376 13.69 2.81 18.19
N SER A 377 15.02 2.69 18.24
CA SER A 377 15.65 1.38 18.49
C SER A 377 15.62 0.97 19.96
N ASP A 378 15.57 1.95 20.87
CA ASP A 378 15.46 1.72 22.31
C ASP A 378 14.41 2.65 22.92
N PRO A 379 13.18 2.13 23.19
CA PRO A 379 12.09 2.91 23.75
C PRO A 379 12.29 3.27 25.23
N PHE A 380 13.30 2.73 25.90
CA PHE A 380 13.67 3.17 27.26
C PHE A 380 14.35 4.54 27.24
N TYR A 381 15.16 4.80 26.22
CA TYR A 381 15.90 6.05 26.10
C TYR A 381 15.19 7.11 25.27
N CYS A 382 14.49 6.70 24.20
CA CYS A 382 13.81 7.63 23.30
C CYS A 382 12.35 7.26 23.07
N SER A 383 11.50 8.25 22.82
CA SER A 383 10.15 8.03 22.29
C SER A 383 9.78 9.12 21.29
N VAL A 384 8.94 8.78 20.31
CA VAL A 384 8.51 9.69 19.24
C VAL A 384 7.05 10.07 19.41
N TYR A 385 6.72 11.31 19.08
CA TYR A 385 5.35 11.82 19.08
C TYR A 385 5.22 13.05 18.17
N ASN A 386 4.04 13.24 17.60
CA ASN A 386 3.68 14.46 16.87
C ASN A 386 3.36 15.60 17.84
N THR A 387 3.81 16.83 17.57
CA THR A 387 3.63 17.96 18.49
C THR A 387 3.56 19.32 17.79
N GLU A 388 2.83 20.26 18.40
CA GLU A 388 2.77 21.68 18.00
C GLU A 388 3.73 22.57 18.83
N GLU A 389 4.50 21.99 19.75
CA GLU A 389 5.38 22.76 20.66
C GLU A 389 6.43 23.58 19.90
N GLN A 390 7.02 22.99 18.87
CA GLN A 390 7.97 23.64 17.97
C GLN A 390 7.79 23.05 16.58
N ALA A 391 7.89 23.90 15.56
CA ALA A 391 7.94 23.50 14.16
C ALA A 391 8.91 24.44 13.43
N PHE A 392 9.54 23.95 12.37
CA PHE A 392 10.36 24.76 11.48
C PHE A 392 9.48 25.31 10.35
N SER A 393 8.79 24.41 9.65
CA SER A 393 7.75 24.72 8.68
C SER A 393 6.38 24.39 9.29
N GLY A 394 5.30 24.89 8.69
CA GLY A 394 3.95 24.55 9.15
C GLY A 394 3.66 24.85 10.63
N LYS A 395 3.04 23.89 11.32
CA LYS A 395 2.58 23.99 12.71
C LYS A 395 3.05 22.84 13.59
N ARG A 396 3.44 21.71 13.00
CA ARG A 396 3.78 20.50 13.74
C ARG A 396 5.16 19.99 13.33
N SER A 397 5.75 19.21 14.22
CA SER A 397 6.97 18.46 13.93
C SER A 397 6.97 17.14 14.69
N LEU A 398 7.97 16.30 14.43
CA LEU A 398 8.21 15.09 15.21
C LEU A 398 9.06 15.42 16.44
N GLY A 399 8.49 15.28 17.62
CA GLY A 399 9.21 15.32 18.88
C GLY A 399 9.84 13.98 19.22
N VAL A 400 11.14 13.97 19.50
CA VAL A 400 11.87 12.84 20.07
C VAL A 400 12.24 13.16 21.52
N LEU A 401 11.46 12.67 22.48
CA LEU A 401 11.85 12.74 23.89
C LEU A 401 13.05 11.82 24.11
N PHE A 402 14.15 12.34 24.63
CA PHE A 402 15.25 11.54 25.16
C PHE A 402 15.33 11.71 26.66
N ASP A 403 15.48 10.60 27.39
CA ASP A 403 15.52 10.61 28.86
C ASP A 403 16.58 9.64 29.41
N ARG A 404 17.18 10.03 30.52
CA ARG A 404 18.17 9.27 31.30
C ARG A 404 19.39 8.82 30.49
N MET A 405 19.69 9.47 29.38
CA MET A 405 20.85 9.13 28.56
C MET A 405 22.13 9.68 29.21
N VAL A 406 23.23 8.94 29.04
CA VAL A 406 24.56 9.32 29.53
C VAL A 406 25.57 8.99 28.46
N ARG A 407 26.81 9.48 28.59
CA ARG A 407 27.88 9.28 27.61
C ARG A 407 27.96 7.83 27.13
N GLY A 408 27.84 7.63 25.82
CA GLY A 408 27.93 6.32 25.17
C GLY A 408 26.61 5.54 25.11
N LYS A 409 25.54 6.00 25.77
CA LYS A 409 24.19 5.43 25.57
C LYS A 409 23.58 6.03 24.32
N LYS A 410 22.99 5.16 23.49
CA LYS A 410 22.50 5.51 22.16
C LYS A 410 21.09 4.97 21.95
N SER A 411 20.30 5.69 21.19
CA SER A 411 19.07 5.20 20.58
C SER A 411 18.97 5.77 19.17
N LYS A 412 18.48 4.98 18.24
CA LYS A 412 18.29 5.39 16.85
C LYS A 412 16.88 5.92 16.68
N VAL A 413 16.71 6.91 15.83
CA VAL A 413 15.43 7.47 15.37
C VAL A 413 15.42 7.36 13.86
N PHE A 414 14.54 6.54 13.28
CA PHE A 414 14.68 6.15 11.88
C PHE A 414 13.36 5.77 11.21
N ILE A 415 13.37 5.84 9.89
CA ILE A 415 12.36 5.23 9.02
C ILE A 415 12.94 3.96 8.38
N LYS A 416 12.05 3.06 7.94
CA LYS A 416 12.40 1.88 7.15
C LYS A 416 11.98 2.08 5.70
N PRO A 417 12.89 2.39 4.76
CA PRO A 417 12.55 2.49 3.34
C PRO A 417 12.45 1.12 2.66
N TYR A 418 12.82 0.03 3.34
CA TYR A 418 12.82 -1.33 2.80
C TYR A 418 12.54 -2.37 3.89
N TYR A 419 11.78 -3.40 3.53
CA TYR A 419 11.31 -4.44 4.45
C TYR A 419 11.68 -5.83 3.94
N ARG A 420 11.93 -6.74 4.88
CA ARG A 420 12.30 -8.15 4.67
C ARG A 420 11.31 -9.08 5.36
N ARG A 421 11.35 -10.38 5.06
CA ARG A 421 10.54 -11.41 5.76
C ARG A 421 10.67 -11.35 7.28
N GLU A 422 11.88 -11.08 7.78
CA GLU A 422 12.15 -11.01 9.22
C GLU A 422 11.44 -9.87 9.96
N ASP A 423 10.98 -8.85 9.21
CA ASP A 423 10.25 -7.70 9.75
C ASP A 423 8.78 -8.01 10.04
N PHE A 424 8.23 -9.13 9.57
CA PHE A 424 6.84 -9.50 9.75
C PHE A 424 6.67 -10.69 10.70
N SER A 425 5.47 -10.84 11.26
CA SER A 425 5.12 -12.00 12.11
C SER A 425 4.40 -13.10 11.33
N ASP A 426 3.83 -12.75 10.17
CA ASP A 426 3.18 -13.62 9.20
C ASP A 426 3.51 -13.16 7.76
N GLU A 427 2.95 -13.84 6.78
CA GLU A 427 3.17 -13.57 5.35
C GLU A 427 1.85 -13.52 4.57
N ARG A 428 0.79 -13.05 5.24
CA ARG A 428 -0.53 -12.90 4.63
C ARG A 428 -0.39 -12.07 3.34
N TYR A 429 -1.01 -12.56 2.26
CA TYR A 429 -0.90 -12.02 0.90
C TYR A 429 0.53 -11.85 0.33
N MET A 430 1.56 -12.44 0.95
CA MET A 430 2.95 -12.50 0.44
C MET A 430 3.47 -11.16 -0.14
N PRO A 431 3.48 -10.07 0.65
CA PRO A 431 3.90 -8.77 0.17
C PRO A 431 5.37 -8.79 -0.25
N VAL A 432 5.68 -8.09 -1.34
CA VAL A 432 7.05 -7.95 -1.87
C VAL A 432 7.43 -6.49 -1.86
N PHE A 433 8.73 -6.20 -1.71
CA PHE A 433 9.20 -4.84 -1.48
C PHE A 433 10.38 -4.49 -2.38
N SER A 434 10.39 -3.24 -2.82
CA SER A 434 11.56 -2.56 -3.41
C SER A 434 11.81 -1.30 -2.59
N PRO A 435 13.06 -0.88 -2.36
CA PRO A 435 13.36 0.27 -1.50
C PRO A 435 12.65 1.55 -1.93
N LYS A 436 12.28 2.40 -0.96
CA LYS A 436 11.81 3.77 -1.17
C LYS A 436 12.95 4.80 -1.29
N ALA A 437 14.17 4.41 -0.94
CA ALA A 437 15.34 5.28 -0.94
C ALA A 437 16.55 4.51 -1.48
N TYR A 438 17.32 5.15 -2.35
CA TYR A 438 18.42 4.54 -3.10
C TYR A 438 19.71 5.37 -3.01
N PRO A 439 20.88 4.73 -3.15
CA PRO A 439 22.15 5.42 -3.33
C PRO A 439 22.10 6.53 -4.39
N GLY A 440 22.82 7.62 -4.16
CA GLY A 440 22.83 8.81 -5.02
C GLY A 440 21.79 9.88 -4.65
N GLN A 441 20.70 9.50 -3.99
CA GLN A 441 19.68 10.44 -3.53
C GLN A 441 20.15 11.28 -2.34
N HIS A 442 19.57 12.46 -2.19
CA HIS A 442 19.86 13.39 -1.12
C HIS A 442 18.83 13.24 0.00
N VAL A 443 19.32 13.18 1.24
CA VAL A 443 18.48 13.23 2.45
C VAL A 443 18.70 14.58 3.12
N SER A 444 17.61 15.26 3.48
CA SER A 444 17.64 16.51 4.25
C SER A 444 16.62 16.50 5.37
N LEU A 445 16.89 17.21 6.46
CA LEU A 445 15.99 17.39 7.59
C LEU A 445 16.39 18.59 8.45
N MET A 446 15.42 19.17 9.14
CA MET A 446 15.61 20.25 10.10
C MET A 446 15.59 19.69 11.52
N LEU A 447 16.62 20.02 12.31
CA LEU A 447 16.74 19.57 13.70
C LEU A 447 16.81 20.75 14.67
N ASN A 448 16.12 20.63 15.79
CA ASN A 448 16.21 21.58 16.89
C ASN A 448 16.20 20.86 18.24
N LEU A 449 17.18 21.15 19.07
CA LEU A 449 17.36 20.51 20.36
C LEU A 449 16.85 21.41 21.49
N ASP A 450 15.82 20.98 22.21
CA ASP A 450 15.40 21.58 23.47
C ASP A 450 15.85 20.71 24.65
N ARG A 451 17.03 21.03 25.20
CA ARG A 451 17.61 20.30 26.33
C ARG A 451 17.19 20.90 27.67
N TRP A 452 16.77 20.05 28.60
CA TRP A 452 16.37 20.43 29.96
C TRP A 452 17.41 20.05 31.02
N ASN A 453 18.21 19.00 30.78
CA ASN A 453 19.34 18.62 31.63
C ASN A 453 20.49 18.04 30.79
N GLY A 454 21.70 18.04 31.36
CA GLY A 454 22.92 17.59 30.67
C GLY A 454 23.67 18.72 29.95
N GLU A 455 24.82 18.37 29.37
CA GLU A 455 25.80 19.27 28.75
C GLU A 455 25.59 19.42 27.24
N SER A 456 25.37 18.32 26.53
CA SER A 456 25.18 18.27 25.07
C SER A 456 24.74 16.89 24.62
N MET A 457 24.28 16.77 23.37
CA MET A 457 24.01 15.50 22.71
C MET A 457 24.99 15.27 21.57
N TYR A 458 25.34 14.01 21.30
CA TYR A 458 26.01 13.62 20.07
C TYR A 458 24.96 13.08 19.11
N ILE A 459 24.79 13.74 17.97
CA ILE A 459 23.81 13.34 16.95
C ILE A 459 24.58 12.94 15.71
N SER A 460 24.27 11.75 15.18
CA SER A 460 24.86 11.26 13.93
C SER A 460 23.80 10.88 12.92
N THR A 461 23.95 11.30 11.66
CA THR A 461 23.17 10.75 10.56
C THR A 461 23.73 9.39 10.17
N TYR A 462 22.84 8.45 9.85
CA TYR A 462 23.24 7.11 9.46
C TYR A 462 22.26 6.49 8.47
N ILE A 463 22.77 5.47 7.76
CA ILE A 463 21.96 4.48 7.08
C ILE A 463 22.35 3.08 7.55
N ARG A 464 21.48 2.09 7.35
CA ARG A 464 21.82 0.69 7.65
C ARG A 464 21.68 -0.21 6.44
N ASN A 465 22.71 -1.02 6.22
CA ASN A 465 22.69 -2.09 5.21
C ASN A 465 21.76 -3.22 5.66
N THR A 466 20.83 -3.62 4.79
CA THR A 466 19.80 -4.61 5.12
C THR A 466 20.36 -6.00 5.45
N ARG A 467 21.45 -6.41 4.82
CA ARG A 467 21.98 -7.78 4.96
C ARG A 467 23.06 -7.87 6.03
N THR A 468 24.02 -6.95 6.02
CA THR A 468 25.12 -6.95 7.00
C THR A 468 24.70 -6.36 8.34
N LYS A 469 23.60 -5.61 8.37
CA LYS A 469 23.14 -4.80 9.51
C LYS A 469 24.17 -3.74 9.94
N GLU A 470 25.16 -3.45 9.09
CA GLU A 470 26.15 -2.42 9.33
C GLU A 470 25.52 -1.04 9.28
N GLU A 471 25.79 -0.24 10.30
CA GLU A 471 25.37 1.16 10.41
C GLU A 471 26.49 2.05 9.84
N VAL A 472 26.22 2.66 8.69
CA VAL A 472 27.17 3.58 8.03
C VAL A 472 26.91 4.97 8.58
N ILE A 473 27.83 5.45 9.41
CA ILE A 473 27.79 6.82 9.95
C ILE A 473 28.27 7.79 8.88
N LEU A 474 27.47 8.83 8.62
CA LEU A 474 27.72 9.78 7.53
C LEU A 474 28.26 11.10 8.07
N GLU A 475 27.51 11.73 8.96
CA GLU A 475 27.92 12.95 9.64
C GLU A 475 27.63 12.83 11.14
N SER A 476 28.50 13.41 11.98
CA SER A 476 28.29 13.47 13.41
C SER A 476 28.62 14.86 13.96
N ARG A 477 27.74 15.42 14.78
CA ARG A 477 27.96 16.73 15.45
C ARG A 477 27.62 16.64 16.93
N VAL A 478 28.38 17.38 17.75
CA VAL A 478 27.96 17.70 19.12
C VAL A 478 26.96 18.84 19.03
N VAL A 479 25.75 18.64 19.57
CA VAL A 479 24.68 19.63 19.57
C VAL A 479 24.41 20.05 21.02
N ALA A 480 24.67 21.32 21.32
CA ALA A 480 24.51 21.87 22.67
C ALA A 480 23.51 23.04 22.74
N GLU A 481 23.23 23.68 21.61
CA GLU A 481 22.46 24.92 21.53
C GLU A 481 21.09 24.67 20.91
N LYS A 482 20.08 25.44 21.36
CA LYS A 482 18.77 25.52 20.72
C LYS A 482 18.88 26.21 19.35
N GLY A 483 17.90 25.94 18.49
CA GLY A 483 17.74 26.56 17.19
C GLY A 483 17.74 25.54 16.06
N TRP A 484 16.89 25.78 15.06
CA TRP A 484 16.77 24.96 13.87
C TRP A 484 18.06 24.98 13.05
N LYS A 485 18.57 23.78 12.75
CA LYS A 485 19.76 23.56 11.93
C LYS A 485 19.44 22.51 10.88
N GLU A 486 19.84 22.78 9.66
CA GLU A 486 19.74 21.82 8.57
C GLU A 486 20.82 20.74 8.70
N TRP A 487 20.41 19.51 8.39
CA TRP A 487 21.25 18.35 8.25
C TRP A 487 20.99 17.73 6.89
N SER A 488 22.05 17.31 6.22
CA SER A 488 21.91 16.71 4.90
C SER A 488 23.07 15.80 4.54
N PHE A 489 22.79 14.81 3.69
CA PHE A 489 23.79 13.88 3.20
C PHE A 489 23.32 13.22 1.90
N VAL A 490 24.27 12.67 1.14
CA VAL A 490 23.99 11.81 -0.01
C VAL A 490 24.06 10.36 0.43
N ILE A 491 23.08 9.56 0.04
CA ILE A 491 23.06 8.13 0.33
C ILE A 491 24.22 7.45 -0.42
N PRO A 492 25.18 6.80 0.29
CA PRO A 492 26.31 6.16 -0.35
C PRO A 492 25.93 4.84 -1.03
N ASP A 493 26.76 4.39 -1.96
CA ASP A 493 26.66 3.06 -2.56
C ASP A 493 26.99 1.97 -1.52
N LEU A 494 26.14 0.94 -1.47
CA LEU A 494 26.32 -0.24 -0.61
C LEU A 494 26.84 -1.47 -1.36
N GLY A 495 27.32 -1.28 -2.60
CA GLY A 495 27.90 -2.34 -3.41
C GLY A 495 26.89 -3.43 -3.75
N GLY A 496 25.71 -3.04 -4.20
CA GLY A 496 24.66 -3.96 -4.64
C GLY A 496 23.66 -4.42 -3.56
N ASP A 497 23.77 -3.88 -2.35
CA ASP A 497 22.88 -4.18 -1.22
C ASP A 497 21.82 -3.08 -1.01
N MET A 498 20.79 -3.35 -0.20
CA MET A 498 19.68 -2.40 0.03
C MET A 498 19.79 -1.71 1.40
N ILE A 499 19.15 -0.55 1.52
CA ILE A 499 19.10 0.23 2.76
C ILE A 499 17.80 -0.09 3.48
N ASP A 500 17.87 -0.54 4.73
CA ASP A 500 16.67 -0.85 5.52
C ASP A 500 16.39 0.13 6.68
N GLU A 501 17.30 1.05 6.97
CA GLU A 501 17.10 2.16 7.91
C GLU A 501 17.78 3.44 7.39
N ILE A 502 17.11 4.58 7.55
CA ILE A 502 17.66 5.92 7.36
C ILE A 502 17.23 6.75 8.56
N GLY A 503 18.17 7.48 9.19
CA GLY A 503 17.81 8.39 10.26
C GLY A 503 18.99 8.89 11.08
N LEU A 504 18.75 9.01 12.39
CA LEU A 504 19.66 9.57 13.36
C LEU A 504 20.04 8.57 14.45
N ILE A 505 21.27 8.64 14.91
CA ILE A 505 21.71 8.06 16.18
C ILE A 505 21.79 9.20 17.19
N VAL A 506 20.92 9.16 18.19
CA VAL A 506 20.89 10.07 19.33
C VAL A 506 21.72 9.44 20.44
N GLU A 507 22.82 10.09 20.81
CA GLU A 507 23.75 9.61 21.83
C GLU A 507 23.93 10.64 22.94
N GLY A 508 23.80 10.20 24.19
CA GLY A 508 24.10 11.03 25.35
C GLY A 508 25.58 11.40 25.37
N ASN A 509 25.92 12.62 25.77
CA ASN A 509 27.31 13.09 25.87
C ASN A 509 27.68 13.55 27.29
N SER A 510 26.72 13.53 28.21
CA SER A 510 26.89 13.98 29.59
C SER A 510 27.38 12.88 30.53
N PRO A 511 28.07 13.23 31.63
CA PRO A 511 28.43 12.28 32.67
C PRO A 511 27.19 11.77 33.43
N ASP A 512 27.30 10.62 34.11
CA ASP A 512 26.16 9.94 34.77
C ASP A 512 25.45 10.79 35.84
N LYS A 513 26.15 11.78 36.41
CA LYS A 513 25.58 12.74 37.37
C LYS A 513 24.56 13.70 36.73
N TYR A 514 24.67 13.97 35.43
CA TYR A 514 23.83 14.93 34.70
C TYR A 514 23.22 14.26 33.47
N LYS A 515 22.32 13.29 33.71
CA LYS A 515 21.69 12.54 32.62
C LYS A 515 20.99 13.47 31.65
N ASP A 516 21.27 13.29 30.37
CA ASP A 516 20.66 14.04 29.28
C ASP A 516 19.15 13.81 29.26
N LEU A 517 18.40 14.91 29.25
CA LEU A 517 16.94 14.94 29.18
C LEU A 517 16.50 16.14 28.33
N GLY A 518 15.54 15.93 27.45
CA GLY A 518 14.94 16.96 26.62
C GLY A 518 14.23 16.39 25.41
N VAL A 519 13.95 17.26 24.43
CA VAL A 519 13.27 16.90 23.19
C VAL A 519 14.14 17.32 22.01
N LEU A 520 14.36 16.40 21.06
CA LEU A 520 14.91 16.69 19.74
C LEU A 520 13.74 16.76 18.76
N TYR A 521 13.48 17.93 18.18
CA TYR A 521 12.47 18.12 17.16
C TYR A 521 13.07 17.84 15.78
N ILE A 522 12.34 17.08 14.97
CA ILE A 522 12.65 16.76 13.57
C ILE A 522 11.52 17.29 12.71
N ASP A 523 11.88 18.04 11.67
CA ASP A 523 10.93 18.59 10.72
C ASP A 523 11.50 18.57 9.29
N ASP A 524 10.63 18.72 8.29
CA ASP A 524 10.96 18.74 6.86
C ASP A 524 11.92 17.59 6.44
N PHE A 525 11.64 16.36 6.86
CA PHE A 525 12.47 15.22 6.45
C PHE A 525 12.17 14.86 4.99
N LYS A 526 13.20 14.86 4.14
CA LYS A 526 13.06 14.59 2.71
C LYS A 526 14.08 13.58 2.21
N VAL A 527 13.66 12.75 1.25
CA VAL A 527 14.54 11.95 0.39
C VAL A 527 14.20 12.26 -1.05
N GLU A 528 15.12 12.91 -1.74
CA GLU A 528 14.88 13.53 -3.05
C GLU A 528 16.06 13.35 -4.01
N GLY A 529 15.83 13.67 -5.28
CA GLY A 529 16.84 13.61 -6.33
C GLY A 529 17.08 12.21 -6.90
N LYS A 530 18.10 12.13 -7.75
CA LYS A 530 18.33 11.03 -8.70
C LYS A 530 19.08 9.87 -8.05
N ALA A 531 18.59 8.66 -8.28
CA ALA A 531 19.23 7.44 -7.82
C ALA A 531 20.33 6.96 -8.79
N LYS A 532 21.38 6.38 -8.20
CA LYS A 532 22.44 5.66 -8.90
C LYS A 532 22.87 4.46 -8.06
N TYR A 533 22.39 3.28 -8.43
CA TYR A 533 22.54 2.07 -7.61
C TYR A 533 22.80 0.82 -8.44
N SER A 534 23.23 -0.22 -7.75
CA SER A 534 23.36 -1.57 -8.29
C SER A 534 22.60 -2.57 -7.40
N ILE A 535 22.29 -3.73 -7.97
CA ILE A 535 21.74 -4.89 -7.28
C ILE A 535 22.68 -6.05 -7.57
N ASP A 536 23.35 -6.54 -6.52
CA ASP A 536 24.21 -7.72 -6.57
C ASP A 536 23.37 -8.95 -6.24
N ILE A 537 23.12 -9.79 -7.25
CA ILE A 537 22.23 -10.96 -7.13
C ILE A 537 22.75 -11.96 -6.10
N SER A 538 24.08 -12.10 -5.97
CA SER A 538 24.70 -13.01 -5.01
C SER A 538 24.39 -12.65 -3.54
N ARG A 539 23.98 -11.40 -3.29
CA ARG A 539 23.61 -10.89 -1.97
C ARG A 539 22.12 -11.00 -1.67
N GLN A 540 21.30 -11.32 -2.66
CA GLN A 540 19.86 -11.35 -2.53
C GLN A 540 19.37 -12.66 -1.93
N LYS A 541 18.11 -12.69 -1.50
CA LYS A 541 17.47 -13.91 -1.01
C LYS A 541 16.09 -14.08 -1.62
N LYS A 542 15.65 -15.34 -1.67
CA LYS A 542 14.27 -15.67 -1.99
C LYS A 542 13.40 -15.53 -0.74
N GLU A 543 12.48 -14.57 -0.74
CA GLU A 543 11.53 -14.25 0.32
C GLU A 543 10.18 -13.92 -0.33
N PHE A 544 9.05 -14.26 0.31
CA PHE A 544 7.70 -13.97 -0.22
C PHE A 544 7.48 -14.43 -1.69
N SER A 545 8.01 -15.63 -2.02
CA SER A 545 8.00 -16.20 -3.37
C SER A 545 8.68 -15.34 -4.45
N SER A 546 9.58 -14.43 -4.04
CA SER A 546 10.35 -13.55 -4.92
C SER A 546 11.81 -13.45 -4.49
N ILE A 547 12.71 -13.17 -5.43
CA ILE A 547 14.10 -12.79 -5.12
C ILE A 547 14.16 -11.30 -4.84
N THR A 548 14.70 -10.91 -3.69
CA THR A 548 14.82 -9.49 -3.34
C THR A 548 15.77 -8.71 -4.25
N PRO A 549 15.58 -7.40 -4.45
CA PRO A 549 14.41 -6.57 -4.14
C PRO A 549 13.36 -6.61 -5.26
N PHE A 550 13.31 -7.68 -6.05
CA PHE A 550 12.40 -7.81 -7.18
C PHE A 550 11.03 -8.32 -6.75
N SER A 551 10.00 -7.83 -7.42
CA SER A 551 8.67 -8.41 -7.48
C SER A 551 8.59 -9.30 -8.73
N HIS A 552 8.23 -10.56 -8.54
CA HIS A 552 8.08 -11.49 -9.65
C HIS A 552 6.61 -11.69 -10.00
N ASN A 553 6.33 -11.67 -11.31
CA ASN A 553 5.07 -12.08 -11.89
C ASN A 553 5.32 -13.27 -12.83
N HIS A 554 4.65 -14.39 -12.58
CA HIS A 554 4.89 -15.69 -13.21
C HIS A 554 6.36 -16.19 -13.13
N GLY A 555 6.61 -17.34 -13.76
CA GLY A 555 7.92 -17.98 -13.81
C GLY A 555 8.35 -18.65 -12.51
N ALA A 556 9.28 -19.60 -12.65
CA ALA A 556 10.01 -20.17 -11.53
C ALA A 556 11.36 -19.46 -11.43
N TRP A 557 11.52 -18.67 -10.38
CA TRP A 557 12.70 -17.85 -10.12
C TRP A 557 13.53 -18.44 -8.99
N GLU A 558 14.82 -18.66 -9.22
CA GLU A 558 15.79 -19.17 -8.23
C GLU A 558 17.12 -18.44 -8.33
N ILE A 559 17.90 -18.44 -7.24
CA ILE A 559 19.28 -17.93 -7.25
C ILE A 559 20.21 -19.10 -7.57
N GLU A 560 20.99 -18.97 -8.64
CA GLU A 560 22.02 -19.92 -9.08
C GLU A 560 23.39 -19.22 -9.14
N GLY A 561 24.15 -19.31 -8.04
CA GLY A 561 25.42 -18.60 -7.91
C GLY A 561 25.22 -17.08 -7.88
N GLU A 562 25.72 -16.40 -8.91
CA GLU A 562 25.63 -14.93 -9.06
C GLU A 562 24.48 -14.49 -9.98
N TYR A 563 23.57 -15.41 -10.34
CA TYR A 563 22.49 -15.16 -11.28
C TYR A 563 21.12 -15.53 -10.73
N MET A 564 20.08 -14.82 -11.19
CA MET A 564 18.69 -15.22 -11.07
C MET A 564 18.34 -16.08 -12.28
N SER A 565 18.03 -17.35 -12.02
CA SER A 565 17.54 -18.30 -13.01
C SER A 565 16.04 -18.17 -13.13
N CYS A 566 15.54 -17.97 -14.35
CA CYS A 566 14.13 -17.91 -14.67
C CYS A 566 13.76 -19.04 -15.62
N MET A 567 12.76 -19.84 -15.25
CA MET A 567 12.12 -20.80 -16.15
C MET A 567 10.64 -20.46 -16.29
N CYS A 568 10.13 -20.37 -17.51
CA CYS A 568 8.70 -20.12 -17.76
C CYS A 568 8.22 -20.82 -19.04
N LEU A 569 6.90 -21.02 -19.12
CA LEU A 569 6.22 -21.58 -20.29
C LEU A 569 5.76 -20.48 -21.26
N ASP A 570 5.14 -19.43 -20.72
CA ASP A 570 4.54 -18.35 -21.51
C ASP A 570 5.27 -17.03 -21.29
N HIS A 571 5.17 -16.45 -20.10
CA HIS A 571 5.90 -15.24 -19.76
C HIS A 571 6.30 -15.23 -18.28
N ALA A 572 7.29 -14.40 -17.95
CA ALA A 572 7.75 -14.16 -16.60
C ALA A 572 8.47 -12.81 -16.50
N GLU A 573 8.28 -12.12 -15.39
CA GLU A 573 8.84 -10.79 -15.16
C GLU A 573 9.42 -10.67 -13.75
N ALA A 574 10.47 -9.87 -13.63
CA ALA A 574 11.08 -9.45 -12.39
C ALA A 574 11.22 -7.93 -12.42
N MET A 575 10.49 -7.21 -11.57
CA MET A 575 10.47 -5.75 -11.51
C MET A 575 11.05 -5.22 -10.20
N THR A 576 11.76 -4.10 -10.24
CA THR A 576 12.31 -3.41 -9.07
C THR A 576 12.52 -1.91 -9.36
N GLY A 577 12.90 -1.15 -8.34
CA GLY A 577 13.24 0.27 -8.44
C GLY A 577 12.10 1.18 -8.01
N ASN A 578 12.35 2.49 -8.05
CA ASN A 578 11.33 3.49 -7.80
C ASN A 578 10.25 3.41 -8.89
N TYR A 579 8.97 3.35 -8.48
CA TYR A 579 7.86 3.26 -9.42
C TYR A 579 7.75 4.47 -10.35
N PHE A 580 8.27 5.64 -9.94
CA PHE A 580 8.17 6.89 -10.68
C PHE A 580 9.46 7.33 -11.37
N MET A 581 10.42 6.43 -11.61
CA MET A 581 11.64 6.77 -12.39
C MET A 581 11.24 7.17 -13.81
N GLU A 582 11.68 8.36 -14.25
CA GLU A 582 11.33 8.93 -15.56
C GLU A 582 12.43 8.66 -16.59
N ASP A 583 13.55 9.35 -16.45
CA ASP A 583 14.68 9.29 -17.37
C ASP A 583 15.85 8.57 -16.72
N TYR A 584 16.22 7.42 -17.28
CA TYR A 584 17.27 6.58 -16.70
C TYR A 584 17.86 5.59 -17.69
N LYS A 585 19.02 5.07 -17.30
CA LYS A 585 19.66 3.94 -17.95
C LYS A 585 19.71 2.76 -17.00
N VAL A 586 19.13 1.63 -17.42
CA VAL A 586 19.32 0.34 -16.76
C VAL A 586 20.35 -0.48 -17.53
N CYS A 587 21.25 -1.16 -16.81
CA CYS A 587 22.18 -2.14 -17.37
C CYS A 587 22.06 -3.46 -16.62
N GLY A 588 22.16 -4.57 -17.34
CA GLY A 588 22.04 -5.91 -16.75
C GLY A 588 22.82 -6.95 -17.53
N ILE A 589 23.13 -8.07 -16.87
CA ILE A 589 23.74 -9.23 -17.50
C ILE A 589 22.66 -10.26 -17.87
N VAL A 590 22.71 -10.78 -19.09
CA VAL A 590 21.76 -11.78 -19.59
C VAL A 590 22.53 -12.93 -20.24
N ILE A 591 22.23 -14.17 -19.82
CA ILE A 591 22.72 -15.39 -20.45
C ILE A 591 21.49 -16.19 -20.94
N PRO A 592 21.27 -16.28 -22.26
CA PRO A 592 20.18 -17.06 -22.82
C PRO A 592 20.52 -18.56 -22.73
N VAL A 593 19.77 -19.34 -21.95
CA VAL A 593 20.04 -20.79 -21.79
C VAL A 593 19.18 -21.62 -22.72
N HIS A 594 17.90 -21.27 -22.86
CA HIS A 594 16.96 -21.92 -23.78
C HIS A 594 15.80 -20.99 -24.14
N GLY A 595 15.25 -21.16 -25.33
CA GLY A 595 14.16 -20.35 -25.87
C GLY A 595 14.71 -19.13 -26.61
N GLU A 596 13.82 -18.25 -27.04
CA GLU A 596 14.19 -17.13 -27.91
C GLU A 596 14.00 -15.75 -27.25
N SER A 597 13.25 -15.70 -26.14
CA SER A 597 12.97 -14.46 -25.42
C SER A 597 13.83 -14.31 -24.17
N HIS A 598 14.63 -13.24 -24.16
CA HIS A 598 15.53 -12.86 -23.06
C HIS A 598 15.65 -11.33 -23.03
N LEU A 599 15.03 -10.67 -22.05
CA LEU A 599 14.76 -9.23 -22.11
C LEU A 599 15.18 -8.51 -20.83
N ILE A 600 15.54 -7.24 -20.98
CA ILE A 600 15.59 -6.24 -19.91
C ILE A 600 14.38 -5.32 -20.05
N SER A 601 13.84 -4.80 -18.94
CA SER A 601 12.64 -3.95 -18.94
C SER A 601 12.91 -2.55 -18.42
N ALA A 602 12.16 -1.58 -18.91
CA ALA A 602 12.20 -0.18 -18.46
C ALA A 602 10.79 0.42 -18.52
N ARG A 603 10.55 1.43 -17.69
CA ARG A 603 9.28 2.10 -17.47
C ARG A 603 8.09 1.15 -17.31
N VAL A 604 8.29 0.08 -16.54
CA VAL A 604 7.24 -0.88 -16.20
C VAL A 604 6.31 -0.28 -15.15
N GLN A 605 5.07 -0.03 -15.53
CA GLN A 605 4.01 0.51 -14.66
C GLN A 605 3.11 -0.60 -14.08
N GLY A 606 3.32 -1.85 -14.48
CA GLY A 606 2.63 -3.02 -13.95
C GLY A 606 2.69 -4.19 -14.92
N ALA A 607 1.86 -5.21 -14.72
CA ALA A 607 1.85 -6.42 -15.55
C ALA A 607 1.40 -6.16 -17.00
N MET A 608 0.66 -5.08 -17.24
CA MET A 608 0.04 -4.78 -18.54
C MET A 608 0.67 -3.57 -19.24
N LYS A 609 1.58 -2.84 -18.58
CA LYS A 609 2.12 -1.56 -19.05
C LYS A 609 3.64 -1.50 -18.85
N GLY A 610 4.40 -1.40 -19.94
CA GLY A 610 5.85 -1.18 -19.86
C GLY A 610 6.62 -1.38 -21.17
N TYR A 611 7.92 -1.06 -21.16
CA TYR A 611 8.83 -1.34 -22.28
C TYR A 611 9.80 -2.47 -21.97
N TYR A 612 10.16 -3.22 -23.01
CA TYR A 612 11.08 -4.35 -22.92
C TYR A 612 12.02 -4.33 -24.11
N ALA A 613 13.27 -4.72 -23.92
CA ALA A 613 14.25 -4.80 -25.00
C ALA A 613 15.19 -5.99 -24.84
N GLY A 614 15.59 -6.60 -25.95
CA GLY A 614 16.48 -7.77 -25.94
C GLY A 614 16.16 -8.75 -27.05
N PHE A 615 16.50 -10.03 -26.82
CA PHE A 615 16.28 -11.10 -27.78
C PHE A 615 14.80 -11.50 -27.79
N THR A 616 14.23 -11.60 -28.99
CA THR A 616 12.79 -11.89 -29.20
C THR A 616 12.54 -13.06 -30.15
N SER A 617 13.49 -13.38 -31.01
CA SER A 617 13.51 -14.59 -31.83
C SER A 617 14.96 -15.00 -32.11
N GLU A 618 15.15 -16.13 -32.79
CA GLU A 618 16.45 -16.48 -33.35
C GLU A 618 17.00 -15.32 -34.20
N ASN A 619 18.24 -14.89 -33.89
CA ASN A 619 18.96 -13.82 -34.58
C ASN A 619 18.25 -12.44 -34.65
N LYS A 620 17.34 -12.13 -33.71
CA LYS A 620 16.71 -10.81 -33.63
C LYS A 620 16.79 -10.17 -32.27
N VAL A 621 16.89 -8.85 -32.30
CA VAL A 621 16.73 -7.95 -31.15
C VAL A 621 15.55 -7.04 -31.42
N SER A 622 14.72 -6.77 -30.41
CA SER A 622 13.60 -5.83 -30.53
C SER A 622 13.51 -4.90 -29.33
N ILE A 623 12.83 -3.77 -29.54
CA ILE A 623 12.20 -2.99 -28.47
C ILE A 623 10.69 -3.23 -28.59
N LEU A 624 10.08 -3.58 -27.46
CA LEU A 624 8.68 -3.96 -27.31
C LEU A 624 7.98 -3.00 -26.36
N LYS A 625 6.67 -2.85 -26.55
CA LYS A 625 5.75 -2.16 -25.65
C LYS A 625 4.66 -3.13 -25.23
N ASN A 626 4.40 -3.28 -23.95
CA ASN A 626 3.19 -3.93 -23.47
C ASN A 626 2.17 -2.86 -23.11
N GLU A 627 1.01 -2.89 -23.74
CA GLU A 627 -0.12 -1.99 -23.47
C GLU A 627 -1.42 -2.83 -23.52
N PHE A 628 -1.67 -3.57 -22.44
CA PHE A 628 -2.67 -4.64 -22.39
C PHE A 628 -2.52 -5.63 -23.56
N GLY A 629 -1.27 -5.92 -23.92
CA GLY A 629 -0.89 -6.68 -25.09
C GLY A 629 0.48 -6.26 -25.61
N LEU A 630 1.33 -7.25 -25.89
CA LEU A 630 2.70 -7.02 -26.33
C LEU A 630 2.76 -6.62 -27.81
N GLN A 631 3.39 -5.49 -28.09
CA GLN A 631 3.55 -4.87 -29.40
C GLN A 631 5.05 -4.71 -29.72
N ASN A 632 5.42 -4.89 -30.99
CA ASN A 632 6.79 -4.68 -31.45
C ASN A 632 6.94 -3.24 -31.99
N LEU A 633 7.83 -2.45 -31.40
CA LEU A 633 8.11 -1.09 -31.86
C LEU A 633 9.18 -1.07 -32.95
N ILE A 634 10.25 -1.85 -32.77
CA ILE A 634 11.32 -2.02 -33.75
C ILE A 634 11.97 -3.40 -33.59
N SER A 635 12.42 -3.98 -34.70
CA SER A 635 13.22 -5.21 -34.73
C SER A 635 14.43 -5.04 -35.63
N VAL A 636 15.57 -5.56 -35.20
CA VAL A 636 16.86 -5.50 -35.90
C VAL A 636 17.47 -6.90 -35.92
N ASP A 637 18.09 -7.27 -37.04
CA ASP A 637 18.83 -8.53 -37.14
C ASP A 637 20.10 -8.44 -36.30
N TYR A 638 20.30 -9.40 -35.40
CA TYR A 638 21.45 -9.47 -34.52
C TYR A 638 21.71 -10.93 -34.16
N ALA A 639 22.86 -11.47 -34.57
CA ALA A 639 23.23 -12.84 -34.28
C ALA A 639 23.61 -13.00 -32.80
N TRP A 640 22.92 -13.90 -32.11
CA TRP A 640 23.18 -14.23 -30.70
C TRP A 640 23.18 -15.75 -30.51
N GLU A 641 23.82 -16.19 -29.43
CA GLU A 641 24.15 -17.57 -29.12
C GLU A 641 23.70 -17.95 -27.71
N LEU A 642 23.18 -19.17 -27.55
CA LEU A 642 22.85 -19.75 -26.24
C LEU A 642 24.13 -19.99 -25.40
N GLY A 643 24.02 -19.79 -24.09
CA GLY A 643 25.10 -19.97 -23.11
C GLY A 643 26.13 -18.86 -23.09
N LYS A 644 26.05 -17.87 -24.00
CA LYS A 644 26.95 -16.72 -24.04
C LYS A 644 26.43 -15.58 -23.18
N GLU A 645 27.33 -14.91 -22.46
CA GLU A 645 27.00 -13.74 -21.65
C GLU A 645 26.90 -12.47 -22.51
N TYR A 646 25.83 -11.70 -22.28
CA TYR A 646 25.61 -10.39 -22.89
C TYR A 646 25.38 -9.33 -21.82
N LYS A 647 25.98 -8.15 -22.01
CA LYS A 647 25.65 -6.97 -21.23
C LYS A 647 24.61 -6.14 -21.97
N PHE A 648 23.40 -6.10 -21.43
CA PHE A 648 22.32 -5.27 -21.94
C PHE A 648 22.36 -3.89 -21.30
N SER A 649 21.99 -2.87 -22.07
CA SER A 649 21.65 -1.56 -21.51
C SER A 649 20.43 -1.00 -22.22
N PHE A 650 19.47 -0.51 -21.45
CA PHE A 650 18.28 0.14 -21.97
C PHE A 650 18.23 1.56 -21.39
N ASP A 651 18.35 2.54 -22.27
CA ASP A 651 18.43 3.96 -21.97
C ASP A 651 17.13 4.63 -22.45
N VAL A 652 16.36 5.16 -21.51
CA VAL A 652 15.05 5.78 -21.73
C VAL A 652 15.12 7.25 -21.33
N GLN A 653 14.98 8.15 -22.30
CA GLN A 653 15.19 9.59 -22.13
C GLN A 653 14.10 10.37 -22.85
N GLY A 654 13.21 11.05 -22.13
CA GLY A 654 12.00 11.63 -22.70
C GLY A 654 11.21 10.55 -23.46
N TYR A 655 11.02 10.72 -24.76
CA TYR A 655 10.33 9.74 -25.62
C TYR A 655 11.28 8.81 -26.38
N LEU A 656 12.58 8.86 -26.11
CA LEU A 656 13.60 8.14 -26.87
C LEU A 656 14.04 6.88 -26.13
N LEU A 657 13.86 5.73 -26.78
CA LEU A 657 14.19 4.41 -26.27
C LEU A 657 15.40 3.86 -27.03
N LYS A 658 16.53 3.64 -26.34
CA LYS A 658 17.77 3.14 -26.94
C LYS A 658 18.24 1.86 -26.27
N PHE A 659 18.42 0.81 -27.06
CA PHE A 659 18.90 -0.48 -26.58
C PHE A 659 20.31 -0.77 -27.08
N TYR A 660 21.16 -1.24 -26.16
CA TYR A 660 22.57 -1.54 -26.40
C TYR A 660 22.90 -2.95 -25.96
N ILE A 661 23.81 -3.59 -26.69
CA ILE A 661 24.43 -4.86 -26.33
C ILE A 661 25.94 -4.67 -26.32
N ASN A 662 26.59 -5.03 -25.20
CA ASN A 662 28.05 -4.92 -25.02
C ASN A 662 28.61 -3.51 -25.31
N GLY A 663 27.79 -2.48 -25.07
CA GLY A 663 28.13 -1.07 -25.29
C GLY A 663 27.84 -0.54 -26.70
N GLU A 664 27.46 -1.39 -27.66
CA GLU A 664 27.06 -0.97 -29.01
C GLU A 664 25.56 -0.72 -29.07
N LYS A 665 25.14 0.38 -29.71
CA LYS A 665 23.71 0.70 -29.90
C LYS A 665 23.12 -0.18 -30.99
N ILE A 666 22.16 -1.03 -30.63
CA ILE A 666 21.56 -2.01 -31.54
C ILE A 666 20.23 -1.51 -32.11
N ALA A 667 19.40 -0.90 -31.27
CA ALA A 667 18.09 -0.40 -31.67
C ALA A 667 17.78 0.96 -31.03
N GLU A 668 17.00 1.78 -31.73
CA GLU A 668 16.52 3.06 -31.27
C GLU A 668 15.13 3.31 -31.86
N VAL A 669 14.19 3.76 -31.04
CA VAL A 669 12.83 4.13 -31.44
C VAL A 669 12.29 5.22 -30.52
N SER A 670 11.33 6.00 -31.00
CA SER A 670 10.61 6.96 -30.17
C SER A 670 9.18 6.48 -29.91
N ASP A 671 8.76 6.51 -28.64
CA ASP A 671 7.40 6.19 -28.19
C ASP A 671 7.11 6.97 -26.89
N ASP A 672 5.92 7.53 -26.76
CA ASP A 672 5.49 8.42 -25.69
C ASP A 672 4.44 7.79 -24.75
N SER A 673 4.17 6.49 -24.87
CA SER A 673 3.11 5.82 -24.11
C SER A 673 3.40 5.80 -22.60
N TYR A 674 4.67 5.59 -22.22
CA TYR A 674 5.09 5.54 -20.81
C TYR A 674 6.20 6.54 -20.51
N ALA A 675 5.89 7.49 -19.61
CA ALA A 675 6.82 8.52 -19.16
C ALA A 675 7.69 8.08 -17.97
N TYR A 676 7.22 7.11 -17.18
CA TYR A 676 7.88 6.65 -15.97
C TYR A 676 7.62 5.17 -15.70
N GLY A 677 8.41 4.54 -14.84
CA GLY A 677 8.13 3.20 -14.32
C GLY A 677 9.36 2.45 -13.82
N MET A 678 9.11 1.29 -13.23
CA MET A 678 10.11 0.35 -12.71
C MET A 678 10.97 -0.26 -13.84
N THR A 679 11.98 -1.03 -13.44
CA THR A 679 12.90 -1.72 -14.35
C THR A 679 13.17 -3.15 -13.89
N GLY A 680 13.84 -3.96 -14.70
CA GLY A 680 14.28 -5.30 -14.32
C GLY A 680 14.46 -6.22 -15.54
N TYR A 681 13.98 -7.45 -15.43
CA TYR A 681 14.16 -8.49 -16.44
C TYR A 681 12.82 -9.12 -16.82
N ALA A 682 12.74 -9.65 -18.04
CA ALA A 682 11.54 -10.31 -18.52
C ALA A 682 11.83 -11.42 -19.53
N LYS A 683 10.82 -12.25 -19.74
CA LYS A 683 10.76 -13.28 -20.76
C LYS A 683 9.33 -13.42 -21.26
N TYR A 684 9.15 -13.41 -22.57
CA TYR A 684 7.88 -13.65 -23.27
C TYR A 684 8.05 -14.82 -24.25
N GLY A 685 8.09 -16.02 -23.70
CA GLY A 685 8.06 -17.29 -24.41
C GLY A 685 8.68 -18.40 -23.57
N LEU A 686 8.46 -19.66 -23.94
CA LEU A 686 9.05 -20.83 -23.29
C LEU A 686 10.56 -20.73 -23.18
N GLY A 687 11.14 -21.14 -22.03
CA GLY A 687 12.56 -21.43 -21.92
C GLY A 687 13.19 -21.03 -20.60
N ARG A 688 14.51 -20.77 -20.63
CA ARG A 688 15.32 -20.48 -19.45
C ARG A 688 16.35 -19.37 -19.71
N SER A 689 16.49 -18.47 -18.76
CA SER A 689 17.48 -17.38 -18.75
C SER A 689 18.22 -17.34 -17.43
N LEU A 690 19.49 -16.93 -17.44
CA LEU A 690 20.19 -16.47 -16.25
C LEU A 690 20.36 -14.95 -16.34
N PHE A 691 19.94 -14.23 -15.30
CA PHE A 691 20.02 -12.78 -15.20
C PHE A 691 20.97 -12.39 -14.07
N GLY A 692 22.00 -11.61 -14.36
CA GLY A 692 23.01 -11.22 -13.37
C GLY A 692 22.70 -9.86 -12.73
N ASN A 693 23.75 -9.25 -12.19
CA ASN A 693 23.68 -7.95 -11.51
C ASN A 693 23.03 -6.87 -12.40
N LEU A 694 22.20 -6.05 -11.76
CA LEU A 694 21.49 -4.93 -12.39
C LEU A 694 22.07 -3.61 -11.88
N SER A 695 22.17 -2.60 -12.72
CA SER A 695 22.52 -1.24 -12.29
C SER A 695 21.60 -0.22 -12.95
N VAL A 696 21.23 0.82 -12.19
CA VAL A 696 20.34 1.89 -12.64
C VAL A 696 21.00 3.23 -12.36
N GLU A 697 20.91 4.14 -13.31
CA GLU A 697 21.38 5.53 -13.20
C GLU A 697 20.31 6.47 -13.78
N GLU A 698 19.65 7.22 -12.90
CA GLU A 698 18.72 8.28 -13.29
C GLU A 698 19.48 9.51 -13.83
N SER A 699 18.93 10.12 -14.88
CA SER A 699 19.60 11.14 -15.71
C SER A 699 19.22 12.56 -15.35
#